data_AF-A0A4U0NG90-F1
#
_entry.id   AF-A0A4U0NG90-F1
#
_cell.length_a   1.000
_cell.length_b   1.000
_cell.length_c   1.000
_cell.angle_alpha   90.00
_cell.angle_beta   90.00
_cell.angle_gamma   90.00
#
_symmetry.space_group_name_H-M   'P 1'
#
loop_
_entity.id
_entity.type
_entity.pdbx_description
1 polymer ?
#
loop_
_entity_poly.entity_id
_entity_poly.type
_entity_poly.pdbx_seq_one_letter_code
_entity_poly.pdbx_strand_id
1 'polypeptide(L)'
;MIIDLAYLKNYFPDGQLITMNEKDYVSRAHQKIEYIHWLIEGSISFIMVLDERFPAVQVCEFAIEMFPIGWNGLELDSRNTKDIIVSSPEATFYRVPLNNEHTFLHTIKDFQLQQHVCKIQYNLLKEALFWQRKVLSRNEYISRVAVLAPYKANKEPINTGELTLLFKKSPFFGLFDDEILAKLAQHACRKTYELKDVVCCQDSLSDGIYILGEGKLSLKRYEDKRTLSQWSVQNAGYVVGWSTYFGEPEFCTIEAVQSTKLYFVSWSSVFDLIEKDEKMKFIFYVRMNWLIDNYINAAFVRYLSFNFNYDELTIRYLIRQNQTLIHVSSELHKIPHLLRNKMTKSLAITILQDLLVRGQAKERRLASMCLELMKATIGEVNFLHQLQKVYTTVTDSLASKSELEIRKDCAIETQNLCNLFNFEVEGYTNLPESTGNIVIYNHLINDPAYTLNNNFQITLDSHFISAEILYRKYNDPGIRVVRIAQSQEFAHQNYYEKLGYINVATSHSAVSSLDKQDQMNELFFDEAIATLDKGYNLIISPEGTSYRTEDDIPGPFKIGAFKLALMKDPEPYIVPIILLNFDKKADGAPKYCKILPAFRISEHPSFKGVDNIKDFVRDYHIEFKGEVKKLKEQIKSSGNKKMYAD
;
A
#
# COMPACT_ATOMS: atom_id res chain seq x y z
N MET A 1 -31.66 -32.48 -9.16
CA MET A 1 -31.78 -33.44 -8.04
C MET A 1 -31.19 -32.75 -6.80
N ILE A 2 -31.64 -33.06 -5.59
CA ILE A 2 -31.03 -32.53 -4.37
C ILE A 2 -29.88 -33.49 -4.00
N ILE A 3 -28.68 -32.95 -3.76
CA ILE A 3 -27.57 -33.74 -3.24
C ILE A 3 -27.76 -33.82 -1.73
N ASP A 4 -28.10 -35.02 -1.24
CA ASP A 4 -28.31 -35.33 0.17
C ASP A 4 -27.56 -36.62 0.55
N LEU A 5 -27.71 -37.07 1.81
CA LEU A 5 -27.07 -38.30 2.28
C LEU A 5 -27.53 -39.55 1.49
N ALA A 6 -28.80 -39.61 1.07
CA ALA A 6 -29.31 -40.77 0.31
C ALA A 6 -28.66 -40.82 -1.08
N TYR A 7 -28.53 -39.67 -1.73
CA TYR A 7 -27.80 -39.51 -2.97
C TYR A 7 -26.34 -39.97 -2.82
N LEU A 8 -25.63 -39.48 -1.79
CA LEU A 8 -24.23 -39.85 -1.57
C LEU A 8 -24.05 -41.35 -1.29
N LYS A 9 -24.95 -41.97 -0.52
CA LYS A 9 -24.93 -43.42 -0.28
C LYS A 9 -25.14 -44.24 -1.55
N ASN A 10 -25.98 -43.75 -2.47
CA ASN A 10 -26.18 -44.42 -3.75
C ASN A 10 -24.95 -44.27 -4.67
N TYR A 11 -24.34 -43.07 -4.69
CA TYR A 11 -23.21 -42.78 -5.57
C TYR A 11 -21.87 -43.32 -5.05
N PHE A 12 -21.67 -43.33 -3.73
CA PHE A 12 -20.47 -43.80 -3.05
C PHE A 12 -20.83 -44.89 -2.02
N PRO A 13 -21.23 -46.10 -2.44
CA PRO A 13 -21.77 -47.13 -1.54
C PRO A 13 -20.80 -47.58 -0.45
N ASP A 14 -19.49 -47.45 -0.66
CA ASP A 14 -18.45 -47.80 0.31
C ASP A 14 -18.26 -46.74 1.42
N GLY A 15 -18.97 -45.60 1.33
CA GLY A 15 -18.89 -44.54 2.32
C GLY A 15 -19.60 -44.88 3.63
N GLN A 16 -19.11 -44.32 4.74
CA GLN A 16 -19.58 -44.61 6.09
C GLN A 16 -19.91 -43.32 6.86
N LEU A 17 -20.95 -43.36 7.70
CA LEU A 17 -21.18 -42.29 8.67
C LEU A 17 -20.19 -42.42 9.82
N ILE A 18 -19.56 -41.30 10.18
CA ILE A 18 -18.69 -41.17 11.34
C ILE A 18 -19.07 -39.93 12.14
N THR A 19 -18.84 -39.98 13.44
CA THR A 19 -18.97 -38.83 14.34
C THR A 19 -17.59 -38.46 14.86
N MET A 20 -17.31 -37.16 14.92
CA MET A 20 -16.08 -36.60 15.48
C MET A 20 -16.43 -35.55 16.52
N ASN A 21 -15.63 -35.43 17.57
CA ASN A 21 -15.88 -34.51 18.68
C ASN A 21 -15.23 -33.14 18.43
N GLU A 22 -15.63 -32.13 19.20
CA GLU A 22 -15.02 -30.80 19.18
C GLU A 22 -13.47 -30.88 19.19
N LYS A 23 -12.83 -30.09 18.32
CA LYS A 23 -11.37 -30.00 18.12
C LYS A 23 -10.72 -31.20 17.45
N ASP A 24 -11.45 -32.26 17.13
CA ASP A 24 -10.92 -33.33 16.29
C ASP A 24 -10.58 -32.78 14.90
N TYR A 25 -9.40 -33.16 14.39
CA TYR A 25 -8.96 -32.76 13.05
C TYR A 25 -9.69 -33.60 12.01
N VAL A 26 -10.49 -32.94 11.17
CA VAL A 26 -11.08 -33.56 9.97
C VAL A 26 -10.05 -33.61 8.84
N SER A 27 -9.17 -32.61 8.77
CA SER A 27 -8.04 -32.61 7.84
C SER A 27 -6.88 -31.77 8.35
N ARG A 28 -5.65 -32.10 7.95
CA ARG A 28 -4.47 -31.27 8.18
C ARG A 28 -3.77 -30.93 6.87
N ALA A 29 -3.35 -29.68 6.71
CA ALA A 29 -2.65 -29.21 5.54
C ALA A 29 -1.43 -30.09 5.22
N HIS A 30 -1.22 -30.33 3.93
CA HIS A 30 -0.18 -31.18 3.34
C HIS A 30 -0.27 -32.69 3.64
N GLN A 31 -1.16 -33.15 4.53
CA GLN A 31 -1.37 -34.60 4.70
C GLN A 31 -2.00 -35.21 3.43
N LYS A 32 -1.62 -36.45 3.12
CA LYS A 32 -2.24 -37.21 2.02
C LYS A 32 -3.73 -37.39 2.33
N ILE A 33 -4.56 -37.25 1.31
CA ILE A 33 -6.00 -37.47 1.42
C ILE A 33 -6.23 -38.97 1.28
N GLU A 34 -6.77 -39.57 2.33
CA GLU A 34 -7.22 -40.96 2.33
C GLU A 34 -8.75 -41.06 2.16
N TYR A 35 -9.46 -40.02 2.61
CA TYR A 35 -10.91 -39.95 2.59
C TYR A 35 -11.40 -38.56 2.20
N ILE A 36 -12.54 -38.53 1.51
CA ILE A 36 -13.36 -37.32 1.37
C ILE A 36 -14.43 -37.36 2.45
N HIS A 37 -14.59 -36.27 3.20
CA HIS A 37 -15.64 -36.15 4.21
C HIS A 37 -16.71 -35.18 3.73
N TRP A 38 -17.97 -35.58 3.83
CA TRP A 38 -19.12 -34.71 3.60
C TRP A 38 -19.74 -34.37 4.94
N LEU A 39 -19.78 -33.09 5.31
CA LEU A 39 -20.42 -32.65 6.55
C LEU A 39 -21.93 -32.92 6.49
N ILE A 40 -22.47 -33.70 7.41
CA ILE A 40 -23.91 -34.02 7.51
C ILE A 40 -24.57 -33.17 8.59
N GLU A 41 -23.91 -33.03 9.74
CA GLU A 41 -24.41 -32.26 10.87
C GLU A 41 -23.25 -31.69 11.69
N GLY A 42 -23.44 -30.53 12.32
CA GLY A 42 -22.44 -29.84 13.12
C GLY A 42 -21.74 -28.68 12.39
N SER A 43 -20.68 -28.15 12.99
CA SER A 43 -19.86 -27.07 12.41
C SER A 43 -18.38 -27.42 12.42
N ILE A 44 -17.67 -26.85 11.45
CA ILE A 44 -16.22 -26.95 11.30
C ILE A 44 -15.57 -25.58 11.33
N SER A 45 -14.30 -25.55 11.73
CA SER A 45 -13.48 -24.35 11.75
C SER A 45 -12.22 -24.53 10.93
N PHE A 46 -11.92 -23.51 10.13
CA PHE A 46 -10.69 -23.40 9.36
C PHE A 46 -9.62 -22.73 10.20
N ILE A 47 -8.50 -23.42 10.37
CA ILE A 47 -7.42 -23.01 11.24
C ILE A 47 -6.17 -22.71 10.40
N MET A 48 -5.44 -21.66 10.78
CA MET A 48 -4.16 -21.32 10.18
C MET A 48 -3.10 -21.12 11.24
N VAL A 49 -1.92 -21.69 11.01
CA VAL A 49 -0.75 -21.53 11.87
C VAL A 49 0.29 -20.73 11.09
N LEU A 50 0.49 -19.46 11.48
CA LEU A 50 1.46 -18.55 10.85
C LEU A 50 2.90 -19.06 11.01
N ASP A 51 3.23 -19.52 12.21
CA ASP A 51 4.54 -20.05 12.62
C ASP A 51 4.37 -20.81 13.93
N GLU A 52 5.34 -21.65 14.29
CA GLU A 52 5.35 -22.43 15.54
C GLU A 52 5.34 -21.53 16.80
N ARG A 53 5.71 -20.26 16.64
CA ARG A 53 5.75 -19.25 17.69
C ARG A 53 4.41 -18.51 17.88
N PHE A 54 3.44 -18.70 16.99
CA PHE A 54 2.13 -18.04 17.06
C PHE A 54 1.02 -19.07 17.30
N PRO A 55 -0.03 -18.69 18.05
CA PRO A 55 -1.17 -19.58 18.23
C PRO A 55 -1.87 -19.85 16.91
N ALA A 56 -2.52 -20.99 16.83
CA ALA A 56 -3.40 -21.32 15.73
C ALA A 56 -4.58 -20.32 15.69
N VAL A 57 -4.91 -19.82 14.51
CA VAL A 57 -5.92 -18.78 14.31
C VAL A 57 -7.09 -19.36 13.55
N GLN A 58 -8.29 -19.22 14.12
CA GLN A 58 -9.52 -19.53 13.43
C GLN A 58 -9.87 -18.41 12.44
N VAL A 59 -9.83 -18.72 11.15
CA VAL A 59 -10.04 -17.73 10.07
C VAL A 59 -11.44 -17.79 9.47
N CYS A 60 -12.19 -18.86 9.73
CA CYS A 60 -13.59 -19.02 9.35
C CYS A 60 -14.22 -20.17 10.13
N GLU A 61 -15.50 -20.06 10.46
CA GLU A 61 -16.36 -21.19 10.85
C GLU A 61 -17.36 -21.45 9.72
N PHE A 62 -17.77 -22.70 9.54
CA PHE A 62 -18.70 -23.09 8.49
C PHE A 62 -19.58 -24.25 8.94
N ALA A 63 -20.87 -24.20 8.61
CA ALA A 63 -21.88 -25.16 9.11
C ALA A 63 -22.93 -25.54 8.06
N ILE A 64 -22.60 -25.44 6.76
CA ILE A 64 -23.54 -25.83 5.70
C ILE A 64 -23.41 -27.34 5.44
N GLU A 65 -24.53 -28.04 5.50
CA GLU A 65 -24.65 -29.46 5.19
C GLU A 65 -24.20 -29.79 3.75
N MET A 66 -23.68 -31.01 3.56
CA MET A 66 -23.08 -31.53 2.34
C MET A 66 -21.82 -30.78 1.89
N PHE A 67 -21.09 -30.14 2.81
CA PHE A 67 -19.80 -29.52 2.51
C PHE A 67 -18.71 -30.60 2.35
N PRO A 68 -18.02 -30.66 1.19
CA PRO A 68 -16.96 -31.63 0.96
C PRO A 68 -15.61 -31.13 1.49
N ILE A 69 -14.94 -31.99 2.25
CA ILE A 69 -13.59 -31.80 2.80
C ILE A 69 -12.65 -32.80 2.12
N GLY A 70 -11.51 -32.29 1.62
CA GLY A 70 -10.51 -33.06 0.86
C GLY A 70 -10.64 -32.90 -0.65
N TRP A 71 -11.81 -32.52 -1.17
CA TRP A 71 -12.08 -32.42 -2.62
C TRP A 71 -11.06 -31.55 -3.38
N ASN A 72 -10.75 -30.35 -2.87
CA ASN A 72 -9.84 -29.40 -3.54
C ASN A 72 -8.39 -29.88 -3.59
N GLY A 73 -7.99 -30.77 -2.68
CA GLY A 73 -6.63 -31.29 -2.62
C GLY A 73 -6.35 -32.43 -3.62
N LEU A 74 -7.39 -32.96 -4.27
CA LEU A 74 -7.25 -34.03 -5.26
C LEU A 74 -6.46 -33.61 -6.50
N GLU A 75 -6.52 -32.32 -6.88
CA GLU A 75 -5.67 -31.77 -7.96
C GLU A 75 -4.20 -31.56 -7.55
N LEU A 76 -3.88 -31.61 -6.24
CA LEU A 76 -2.57 -31.27 -5.67
C LEU A 76 -1.89 -32.52 -5.11
N ASP A 77 -1.73 -33.53 -5.95
CA ASP A 77 -1.16 -34.84 -5.59
C ASP A 77 -1.90 -35.52 -4.43
N SER A 78 -3.22 -35.30 -4.35
CA SER A 78 -4.09 -35.83 -3.31
C SER A 78 -3.63 -35.43 -1.91
N ARG A 79 -3.38 -34.13 -1.67
CA ARG A 79 -3.01 -33.59 -0.35
C ARG A 79 -3.97 -32.49 0.11
N ASN A 80 -4.30 -32.54 1.39
CA ASN A 80 -5.12 -31.53 2.04
C ASN A 80 -4.48 -30.14 1.94
N THR A 81 -5.29 -29.12 1.71
CA THR A 81 -4.81 -27.73 1.55
C THR A 81 -4.95 -26.88 2.81
N LYS A 82 -5.71 -27.36 3.81
CA LYS A 82 -6.18 -26.57 4.95
C LYS A 82 -6.19 -27.44 6.21
N ASP A 83 -5.96 -26.82 7.36
CA ASP A 83 -6.27 -27.42 8.66
C ASP A 83 -7.75 -27.16 8.97
N ILE A 84 -8.50 -28.22 9.24
CA ILE A 84 -9.93 -28.15 9.53
C ILE A 84 -10.20 -29.00 10.78
N ILE A 85 -10.85 -28.38 11.76
CA ILE A 85 -11.27 -29.04 13.00
C ILE A 85 -12.79 -28.96 13.15
N VAL A 86 -13.37 -29.88 13.92
CA VAL A 86 -14.76 -29.76 14.39
C VAL A 86 -14.85 -28.62 15.40
N SER A 87 -15.86 -27.75 15.25
CA SER A 87 -16.11 -26.62 16.18
C SER A 87 -17.38 -26.75 17.01
N SER A 88 -18.32 -27.61 16.61
CA SER A 88 -19.45 -28.01 17.44
C SER A 88 -19.05 -29.11 18.44
N PRO A 89 -19.86 -29.38 19.48
CA PRO A 89 -19.57 -30.47 20.44
C PRO A 89 -19.36 -31.83 19.77
N GLU A 90 -20.18 -32.15 18.76
CA GLU A 90 -19.94 -33.22 17.81
C GLU A 90 -20.28 -32.76 16.38
N ALA A 91 -19.70 -33.39 15.38
CA ALA A 91 -20.11 -33.28 13.99
C ALA A 91 -20.14 -34.66 13.32
N THR A 92 -21.16 -34.88 12.50
CA THR A 92 -21.34 -36.12 11.74
C THR A 92 -20.91 -35.91 10.30
N PHE A 93 -20.14 -36.86 9.76
CA PHE A 93 -19.65 -36.84 8.39
C PHE A 93 -19.99 -38.13 7.67
N TYR A 94 -20.28 -38.02 6.37
CA TYR A 94 -20.23 -39.16 5.47
C TYR A 94 -18.85 -39.25 4.83
N ARG A 95 -18.08 -40.27 5.23
CA ARG A 95 -16.67 -40.46 4.87
C ARG A 95 -16.55 -41.47 3.74
N VAL A 96 -15.99 -41.05 2.61
CA VAL A 96 -15.79 -41.86 1.40
C VAL A 96 -14.29 -42.18 1.23
N PRO A 97 -13.89 -43.46 1.17
CA PRO A 97 -12.49 -43.84 0.96
C PRO A 97 -12.04 -43.59 -0.49
N LEU A 98 -10.79 -43.13 -0.66
CA LEU A 98 -10.19 -42.91 -1.99
C LEU A 98 -9.44 -44.12 -2.55
N ASN A 99 -9.16 -45.15 -1.74
CA ASN A 99 -8.48 -46.39 -2.14
C ASN A 99 -7.16 -46.20 -2.94
N ASN A 100 -6.44 -45.10 -2.71
CA ASN A 100 -5.24 -44.68 -3.46
C ASN A 100 -5.47 -44.36 -4.95
N GLU A 101 -6.68 -44.04 -5.37
CA GLU A 101 -6.96 -43.61 -6.74
C GLU A 101 -6.52 -42.16 -6.98
N HIS A 102 -5.35 -41.98 -7.58
CA HIS A 102 -4.85 -40.66 -8.00
C HIS A 102 -5.75 -39.98 -9.05
N THR A 103 -6.66 -40.73 -9.69
CA THR A 103 -7.59 -40.26 -10.71
C THR A 103 -9.03 -40.16 -10.20
N PHE A 104 -9.28 -40.17 -8.90
CA PHE A 104 -10.64 -40.19 -8.32
C PHE A 104 -11.56 -39.10 -8.89
N LEU A 105 -11.07 -37.88 -9.15
CA LEU A 105 -11.91 -36.85 -9.78
C LEU A 105 -12.34 -37.22 -11.21
N HIS A 106 -11.48 -37.90 -11.98
CA HIS A 106 -11.78 -38.34 -13.34
C HIS A 106 -12.78 -39.51 -13.39
N THR A 107 -12.98 -40.24 -12.27
CA THR A 107 -13.99 -41.28 -12.18
C THR A 107 -15.39 -40.71 -11.92
N ILE A 108 -15.48 -39.47 -11.41
CA ILE A 108 -16.74 -38.78 -11.12
C ILE A 108 -17.29 -38.10 -12.37
N LYS A 109 -18.23 -38.77 -13.03
CA LYS A 109 -18.94 -38.25 -14.21
C LYS A 109 -20.22 -37.48 -13.87
N ASP A 110 -20.56 -37.37 -12.60
CA ASP A 110 -21.78 -36.67 -12.19
C ASP A 110 -21.58 -35.15 -12.10
N PHE A 111 -22.11 -34.44 -13.10
CA PHE A 111 -22.01 -32.99 -13.18
C PHE A 111 -22.90 -32.28 -12.15
N GLN A 112 -23.99 -32.89 -11.66
CA GLN A 112 -24.81 -32.29 -10.61
C GLN A 112 -24.04 -32.26 -9.29
N LEU A 113 -23.31 -33.34 -8.99
CA LEU A 113 -22.40 -33.39 -7.84
C LEU A 113 -21.30 -32.33 -7.96
N GLN A 114 -20.65 -32.21 -9.12
CA GLN A 114 -19.60 -31.19 -9.34
C GLN A 114 -20.14 -29.76 -9.19
N GLN A 115 -21.33 -29.49 -9.71
CA GLN A 115 -22.00 -28.19 -9.57
C GLN A 115 -22.32 -27.88 -8.11
N HIS A 116 -22.82 -28.88 -7.35
CA HIS A 116 -23.07 -28.75 -5.91
C HIS A 116 -21.79 -28.41 -5.14
N VAL A 117 -20.70 -29.13 -5.40
CA VAL A 117 -19.39 -28.86 -4.78
C VAL A 117 -18.95 -27.42 -5.03
N CYS A 118 -19.03 -26.94 -6.27
CA CYS A 118 -18.65 -25.57 -6.58
C CYS A 118 -19.55 -24.55 -5.85
N LYS A 119 -20.88 -24.77 -5.85
CA LYS A 119 -21.83 -23.87 -5.20
C LYS A 119 -21.60 -23.80 -3.69
N ILE A 120 -21.37 -24.93 -3.02
CA ILE A 120 -21.15 -24.93 -1.56
C ILE A 120 -19.78 -24.36 -1.18
N GLN A 121 -18.75 -24.58 -1.99
CA GLN A 121 -17.45 -23.91 -1.84
C GLN A 121 -17.60 -22.38 -2.02
N TYR A 122 -18.44 -21.93 -2.95
CA TYR A 122 -18.73 -20.51 -3.09
C TYR A 122 -19.41 -19.91 -1.86
N ASN A 123 -20.27 -20.67 -1.16
CA ASN A 123 -20.82 -20.24 0.12
C ASN A 123 -19.73 -20.12 1.21
N LEU A 124 -18.74 -21.01 1.24
CA LEU A 124 -17.58 -20.86 2.12
C LEU A 124 -16.80 -19.57 1.81
N LEU A 125 -16.64 -19.20 0.54
CA LEU A 125 -16.03 -17.92 0.18
C LEU A 125 -16.83 -16.73 0.76
N LYS A 126 -18.16 -16.75 0.64
CA LYS A 126 -19.02 -15.71 1.24
C LYS A 126 -18.81 -15.61 2.75
N GLU A 127 -18.82 -16.75 3.45
CA GLU A 127 -18.58 -16.79 4.90
C GLU A 127 -17.17 -16.29 5.26
N ALA A 128 -16.14 -16.69 4.51
CA ALA A 128 -14.77 -16.23 4.72
C ALA A 128 -14.61 -14.71 4.52
N LEU A 129 -15.35 -14.12 3.56
CA LEU A 129 -15.40 -12.68 3.35
C LEU A 129 -16.18 -11.98 4.48
N PHE A 130 -17.29 -12.57 4.94
CA PHE A 130 -18.05 -12.06 6.07
C PHE A 130 -17.22 -12.06 7.37
N TRP A 131 -16.47 -13.14 7.61
CA TRP A 131 -15.65 -13.32 8.80
C TRP A 131 -14.56 -12.25 8.97
N GLN A 132 -14.05 -11.67 7.87
CA GLN A 132 -13.10 -10.56 7.89
C GLN A 132 -13.62 -9.32 8.61
N ARG A 133 -14.95 -9.13 8.73
CA ARG A 133 -15.52 -8.03 9.54
C ARG A 133 -15.11 -8.09 11.01
N LYS A 134 -14.72 -9.25 11.53
CA LYS A 134 -14.30 -9.40 12.93
C LYS A 134 -12.99 -8.67 13.25
N VAL A 135 -12.14 -8.43 12.25
CA VAL A 135 -10.77 -7.91 12.43
C VAL A 135 -10.52 -6.55 11.77
N LEU A 136 -11.52 -5.98 11.09
CA LEU A 136 -11.39 -4.70 10.41
C LEU A 136 -11.77 -3.53 11.30
N SER A 137 -10.93 -2.50 11.32
CA SER A 137 -11.26 -1.21 11.92
C SER A 137 -12.51 -0.62 11.25
N ARG A 138 -13.36 0.03 12.05
CA ARG A 138 -14.49 0.80 11.53
C ARG A 138 -13.95 2.05 10.85
N ASN A 139 -13.67 1.97 9.55
CA ASN A 139 -13.52 3.17 8.74
C ASN A 139 -14.92 3.61 8.31
N GLU A 140 -15.23 4.90 8.42
CA GLU A 140 -16.51 5.43 7.97
C GLU A 140 -16.47 5.71 6.46
N TYR A 141 -16.92 4.76 5.66
CA TYR A 141 -17.24 4.98 4.25
C TYR A 141 -18.74 5.27 4.06
N ILE A 142 -19.04 6.23 3.19
CA ILE A 142 -20.38 6.53 2.70
C ILE A 142 -20.58 5.70 1.43
N SER A 143 -21.52 4.76 1.46
CA SER A 143 -21.88 3.93 0.31
C SER A 143 -22.18 4.82 -0.90
N ARG A 144 -21.40 4.69 -1.97
CA ARG A 144 -21.83 5.10 -3.31
C ARG A 144 -22.54 3.90 -3.92
N VAL A 145 -23.78 4.08 -4.37
CA VAL A 145 -24.45 3.10 -5.22
C VAL A 145 -23.61 2.93 -6.47
N ALA A 146 -22.92 1.80 -6.60
CA ALA A 146 -22.12 1.50 -7.78
C ALA A 146 -23.08 1.27 -8.95
N VAL A 147 -22.97 2.11 -9.98
CA VAL A 147 -23.74 1.98 -11.23
C VAL A 147 -22.81 1.40 -12.28
N LEU A 148 -23.24 0.33 -12.94
CA LEU A 148 -22.48 -0.28 -14.05
C LEU A 148 -22.17 0.80 -15.09
N ALA A 149 -20.89 0.91 -15.45
CA ALA A 149 -20.47 1.87 -16.45
C ALA A 149 -20.89 1.39 -17.85
N PRO A 150 -21.29 2.30 -18.75
CA PRO A 150 -21.39 1.98 -20.16
C PRO A 150 -19.98 1.63 -20.69
N TYR A 151 -19.85 0.51 -21.40
CA TYR A 151 -18.57 0.12 -21.99
C TYR A 151 -18.45 0.59 -23.43
N LYS A 152 -17.22 0.88 -23.87
CA LYS A 152 -16.94 1.13 -25.29
C LYS A 152 -16.74 -0.21 -26.01
N ALA A 153 -17.72 -0.60 -26.81
CA ALA A 153 -17.60 -1.74 -27.72
C ALA A 153 -16.61 -1.37 -28.83
N ASN A 154 -15.52 -2.13 -28.95
CA ASN A 154 -14.51 -1.83 -29.95
C ASN A 154 -14.85 -2.56 -31.25
N LYS A 155 -14.91 -1.84 -32.38
CA LYS A 155 -15.37 -2.38 -33.68
C LYS A 155 -14.28 -3.11 -34.47
N GLU A 156 -13.03 -3.04 -34.03
CA GLU A 156 -11.94 -3.77 -34.67
C GLU A 156 -12.13 -5.28 -34.51
N PRO A 157 -11.91 -6.07 -35.58
CA PRO A 157 -11.99 -7.52 -35.50
C PRO A 157 -10.94 -8.04 -34.51
N ILE A 158 -11.38 -8.90 -33.59
CA ILE A 158 -10.49 -9.56 -32.64
C ILE A 158 -9.75 -10.66 -33.39
N ASN A 159 -8.43 -10.65 -33.33
CA ASN A 159 -7.63 -11.78 -33.80
C ASN A 159 -7.82 -12.96 -32.84
N THR A 160 -8.61 -13.96 -33.25
CA THR A 160 -8.92 -15.15 -32.45
C THR A 160 -7.67 -15.95 -32.08
N GLY A 161 -6.62 -15.92 -32.91
CA GLY A 161 -5.34 -16.55 -32.61
C GLY A 161 -4.60 -15.88 -31.45
N GLU A 162 -4.53 -14.54 -31.46
CA GLU A 162 -3.96 -13.77 -30.34
C GLU A 162 -4.76 -13.94 -29.05
N LEU A 163 -6.09 -13.98 -29.15
CA LEU A 163 -6.96 -14.18 -28.00
C LEU A 163 -6.82 -15.60 -27.42
N THR A 164 -6.68 -16.61 -28.28
CA THR A 164 -6.36 -17.98 -27.84
C THR A 164 -5.04 -18.00 -27.08
N LEU A 165 -4.02 -17.28 -27.56
CA LEU A 165 -2.73 -17.16 -26.86
C LEU A 165 -2.86 -16.43 -25.51
N LEU A 166 -3.74 -15.43 -25.40
CA LEU A 166 -4.06 -14.78 -24.13
C LEU A 166 -4.75 -15.75 -23.16
N PHE A 167 -5.74 -16.51 -23.64
CA PHE A 167 -6.44 -17.50 -22.82
C PHE A 167 -5.49 -18.60 -22.33
N LYS A 168 -4.55 -19.07 -23.16
CA LYS A 168 -3.49 -20.01 -22.73
C LYS A 168 -2.63 -19.48 -21.58
N LYS A 169 -2.43 -18.15 -21.49
CA LYS A 169 -1.68 -17.52 -20.40
C LYS A 169 -2.51 -17.40 -19.12
N SER A 170 -3.83 -17.57 -19.19
CA SER A 170 -4.72 -17.54 -18.04
C SER A 170 -4.44 -18.71 -17.10
N PRO A 171 -4.28 -18.45 -15.78
CA PRO A 171 -4.28 -19.53 -14.81
C PRO A 171 -5.58 -20.34 -14.83
N PHE A 172 -6.74 -19.71 -15.07
CA PHE A 172 -8.02 -20.41 -15.07
C PHE A 172 -8.10 -21.41 -16.22
N PHE A 173 -7.71 -21.01 -17.43
CA PHE A 173 -7.82 -21.88 -18.61
C PHE A 173 -6.64 -22.87 -18.79
N GLY A 174 -5.77 -23.06 -17.80
CA GLY A 174 -4.55 -23.87 -17.95
C GLY A 174 -4.75 -25.36 -18.29
N LEU A 175 -5.95 -25.92 -18.06
CA LEU A 175 -6.29 -27.30 -18.44
C LEU A 175 -7.08 -27.39 -19.77
N PHE A 176 -7.44 -26.26 -20.37
CA PHE A 176 -8.18 -26.21 -21.62
C PHE A 176 -7.22 -26.39 -22.79
N ASP A 177 -7.53 -27.30 -23.71
CA ASP A 177 -6.73 -27.47 -24.92
C ASP A 177 -7.01 -26.36 -25.95
N ASP A 178 -6.16 -26.33 -26.98
CA ASP A 178 -6.20 -25.33 -28.04
C ASP A 178 -7.53 -25.27 -28.77
N GLU A 179 -8.19 -26.43 -28.94
CA GLU A 179 -9.47 -26.53 -29.64
C GLU A 179 -10.58 -25.85 -28.83
N ILE A 180 -10.68 -26.16 -27.54
CA ILE A 180 -11.68 -25.55 -26.66
C ILE A 180 -11.43 -24.04 -26.52
N LEU A 181 -10.16 -23.63 -26.38
CA LEU A 181 -9.81 -22.22 -26.28
C LEU A 181 -10.17 -21.44 -27.55
N ALA A 182 -9.96 -22.03 -28.73
CA ALA A 182 -10.34 -21.42 -29.99
C ALA A 182 -11.87 -21.24 -30.10
N LYS A 183 -12.65 -22.23 -29.66
CA LYS A 183 -14.13 -22.13 -29.58
C LYS A 183 -14.54 -20.98 -28.65
N LEU A 184 -13.98 -20.90 -27.44
CA LEU A 184 -14.26 -19.79 -26.51
C LEU A 184 -13.89 -18.41 -27.10
N ALA A 185 -12.74 -18.32 -27.79
CA ALA A 185 -12.27 -17.08 -28.40
C ALA A 185 -13.22 -16.56 -29.50
N GLN A 186 -13.93 -17.44 -30.20
CA GLN A 186 -14.93 -17.05 -31.22
C GLN A 186 -16.17 -16.35 -30.62
N HIS A 187 -16.48 -16.63 -29.34
CA HIS A 187 -17.62 -16.04 -28.64
C HIS A 187 -17.24 -14.81 -27.80
N ALA A 188 -15.97 -14.43 -27.79
CA ALA A 188 -15.49 -13.32 -26.98
C ALA A 188 -15.65 -11.98 -27.69
N CYS A 189 -16.00 -10.93 -26.94
CA CYS A 189 -15.97 -9.55 -27.41
C CYS A 189 -15.09 -8.67 -26.52
N ARG A 190 -14.55 -7.59 -27.08
CA ARG A 190 -13.65 -6.67 -26.36
C ARG A 190 -14.45 -5.50 -25.79
N LYS A 191 -14.39 -5.32 -24.47
CA LYS A 191 -14.98 -4.21 -23.71
C LYS A 191 -13.86 -3.33 -23.15
N THR A 192 -13.97 -2.01 -23.34
CA THR A 192 -13.00 -1.04 -22.79
C THR A 192 -13.66 -0.15 -21.75
N TYR A 193 -12.96 0.07 -20.64
CA TYR A 193 -13.39 0.82 -19.47
C TYR A 193 -12.34 1.88 -19.11
N GLU A 194 -12.79 3.06 -18.70
CA GLU A 194 -11.96 4.16 -18.24
C GLU A 194 -11.73 4.13 -16.72
N LEU A 195 -10.89 5.02 -16.22
CA LEU A 195 -10.63 5.16 -14.78
C LEU A 195 -11.95 5.33 -13.99
N LYS A 196 -12.14 4.49 -12.97
CA LYS A 196 -13.30 4.40 -12.06
C LYS A 196 -14.58 3.82 -12.67
N ASP A 197 -14.56 3.37 -13.92
CA ASP A 197 -15.70 2.66 -14.49
C ASP A 197 -15.95 1.35 -13.73
N VAL A 198 -17.21 1.10 -13.39
CA VAL A 198 -17.65 -0.12 -12.71
C VAL A 198 -17.93 -1.21 -13.75
N VAL A 199 -17.20 -2.31 -13.66
CA VAL A 199 -17.32 -3.50 -14.53
C VAL A 199 -18.40 -4.45 -14.03
N CYS A 200 -18.39 -4.74 -12.72
CA CYS A 200 -19.37 -5.58 -12.03
C CYS A 200 -19.79 -4.88 -10.74
N CYS A 201 -21.06 -4.97 -10.36
CA CYS A 201 -21.57 -4.43 -9.10
C CYS A 201 -21.75 -5.54 -8.08
N GLN A 202 -21.31 -5.32 -6.84
CA GLN A 202 -21.67 -6.22 -5.75
C GLN A 202 -23.19 -6.40 -5.66
N ASP A 203 -23.60 -7.56 -5.17
CA ASP A 203 -24.99 -7.93 -4.90
C ASP A 203 -25.89 -7.89 -6.16
N SER A 204 -25.29 -7.77 -7.35
CA SER A 204 -25.94 -7.79 -8.66
C SER A 204 -25.55 -9.03 -9.46
N LEU A 205 -26.35 -9.40 -10.46
CA LEU A 205 -26.02 -10.46 -11.40
C LEU A 205 -25.22 -9.92 -12.60
N SER A 206 -24.12 -10.59 -12.92
CA SER A 206 -23.32 -10.38 -14.15
C SER A 206 -23.76 -11.33 -15.26
N ASP A 207 -23.58 -10.91 -16.51
CA ASP A 207 -24.03 -11.56 -17.74
C ASP A 207 -23.01 -12.53 -18.37
N GLY A 208 -21.82 -12.65 -17.79
CA GLY A 208 -20.76 -13.51 -18.32
C GLY A 208 -19.45 -13.40 -17.55
N ILE A 209 -18.43 -14.05 -18.09
CA ILE A 209 -17.06 -14.04 -17.56
C ILE A 209 -16.22 -12.98 -18.27
N TYR A 210 -15.40 -12.28 -17.49
CA TYR A 210 -14.50 -11.23 -17.97
C TYR A 210 -13.05 -11.67 -17.82
N ILE A 211 -12.25 -11.54 -18.87
CA ILE A 211 -10.84 -11.88 -18.92
C ILE A 211 -10.03 -10.59 -19.10
N LEU A 212 -9.09 -10.31 -18.18
CA LEU A 212 -8.24 -9.13 -18.28
C LEU A 212 -7.30 -9.24 -19.48
N GLY A 213 -7.38 -8.30 -20.42
CA GLY A 213 -6.40 -8.17 -21.49
C GLY A 213 -5.25 -7.25 -21.09
N GLU A 214 -5.60 -6.01 -20.72
CA GLU A 214 -4.65 -4.95 -20.35
C GLU A 214 -5.31 -4.04 -19.32
N GLY A 215 -4.54 -3.49 -18.39
CA GLY A 215 -5.01 -2.52 -17.40
C GLY A 215 -5.01 -3.07 -15.97
N LYS A 216 -5.84 -2.49 -15.12
CA LYS A 216 -5.89 -2.84 -13.70
C LYS A 216 -7.31 -2.71 -13.16
N LEU A 217 -7.74 -3.71 -12.40
CA LEU A 217 -9.02 -3.76 -11.72
C LEU A 217 -8.83 -3.76 -10.21
N SER A 218 -9.64 -2.98 -9.49
CA SER A 218 -9.79 -3.08 -8.04
C SER A 218 -11.07 -3.83 -7.71
N LEU A 219 -11.01 -4.68 -6.69
CA LEU A 219 -12.13 -5.48 -6.21
C LEU A 219 -12.44 -5.04 -4.78
N LYS A 220 -13.64 -4.53 -4.54
CA LYS A 220 -14.03 -3.99 -3.24
C LYS A 220 -15.41 -4.52 -2.85
N ARG A 221 -15.57 -4.91 -1.59
CA ARG A 221 -16.89 -5.16 -1.00
C ARG A 221 -17.21 -4.08 0.01
N TYR A 222 -18.40 -3.53 -0.05
CA TYR A 222 -18.88 -2.46 0.83
C TYR A 222 -19.93 -3.02 1.78
N GLU A 223 -19.66 -2.95 3.09
CA GLU A 223 -20.44 -3.60 4.15
C GLU A 223 -20.39 -2.79 5.44
N ASP A 224 -21.54 -2.44 6.03
CA ASP A 224 -21.62 -1.78 7.35
C ASP A 224 -20.71 -0.55 7.52
N LYS A 225 -20.67 0.32 6.50
CA LYS A 225 -19.75 1.47 6.37
C LYS A 225 -18.28 1.11 6.19
N ARG A 226 -17.89 -0.17 6.16
CA ARG A 226 -16.52 -0.63 5.92
C ARG A 226 -16.31 -0.94 4.45
N THR A 227 -15.06 -0.75 4.00
CA THR A 227 -14.61 -1.17 2.67
C THR A 227 -13.63 -2.32 2.81
N LEU A 228 -14.01 -3.48 2.30
CA LEU A 228 -13.20 -4.68 2.17
C LEU A 228 -12.49 -4.65 0.81
N SER A 229 -11.23 -4.21 0.78
CA SER A 229 -10.44 -4.27 -0.44
C SER A 229 -9.85 -5.67 -0.62
N GLN A 230 -10.13 -6.29 -1.76
CA GLN A 230 -9.47 -7.52 -2.18
C GLN A 230 -8.22 -7.18 -3.00
N TRP A 231 -7.42 -8.19 -3.33
CA TRP A 231 -6.25 -7.99 -4.18
C TRP A 231 -6.66 -7.52 -5.58
N SER A 232 -5.97 -6.51 -6.07
CA SER A 232 -6.22 -5.99 -7.41
C SER A 232 -5.81 -7.00 -8.49
N VAL A 233 -6.49 -6.96 -9.63
CA VAL A 233 -6.19 -7.81 -10.78
C VAL A 233 -5.51 -6.95 -11.84
N GLN A 234 -4.25 -7.27 -12.14
CA GLN A 234 -3.41 -6.51 -13.08
C GLN A 234 -2.70 -7.38 -14.12
N ASN A 235 -2.79 -8.70 -13.98
CA ASN A 235 -2.12 -9.65 -14.87
C ASN A 235 -3.07 -10.08 -15.99
N ALA A 236 -2.62 -9.95 -17.24
CA ALA A 236 -3.35 -10.41 -18.40
C ALA A 236 -3.73 -11.90 -18.28
N GLY A 237 -4.94 -12.26 -18.73
CA GLY A 237 -5.52 -13.60 -18.65
C GLY A 237 -6.30 -13.89 -17.37
N TYR A 238 -6.25 -13.05 -16.34
CA TYR A 238 -7.03 -13.27 -15.11
C TYR A 238 -8.53 -13.09 -15.35
N VAL A 239 -9.33 -13.95 -14.71
CA VAL A 239 -10.79 -13.96 -14.85
C VAL A 239 -11.48 -13.26 -13.67
N VAL A 240 -12.53 -12.51 -13.95
CA VAL A 240 -13.43 -11.87 -12.97
C VAL A 240 -14.89 -11.98 -13.42
N GLY A 241 -15.82 -11.62 -12.53
CA GLY A 241 -17.27 -11.68 -12.82
C GLY A 241 -17.83 -13.11 -12.89
N TRP A 242 -17.10 -14.10 -12.37
CA TRP A 242 -17.40 -15.53 -12.52
C TRP A 242 -18.42 -16.06 -11.51
N SER A 243 -18.75 -15.29 -10.47
CA SER A 243 -19.56 -15.76 -9.34
C SER A 243 -21.01 -16.04 -9.73
N THR A 244 -21.51 -15.34 -10.75
CA THR A 244 -22.92 -15.37 -11.15
C THR A 244 -23.31 -16.59 -11.97
N TYR A 245 -22.32 -17.40 -12.36
CA TYR A 245 -22.52 -18.71 -12.96
C TYR A 245 -23.43 -19.62 -12.10
N PHE A 246 -23.33 -19.54 -10.77
CA PHE A 246 -24.13 -20.37 -9.85
C PHE A 246 -25.50 -19.78 -9.51
N GLY A 247 -25.91 -18.71 -10.19
CA GLY A 247 -27.14 -17.96 -9.87
C GLY A 247 -27.01 -17.09 -8.63
N GLU A 248 -25.79 -16.86 -8.16
CA GLU A 248 -25.49 -16.06 -6.99
C GLU A 248 -25.02 -14.65 -7.41
N PRO A 249 -25.33 -13.60 -6.63
CA PRO A 249 -24.86 -12.27 -6.97
C PRO A 249 -23.36 -12.12 -6.75
N GLU A 250 -22.77 -11.11 -7.39
CA GLU A 250 -21.37 -10.76 -7.23
C GLU A 250 -21.02 -10.41 -5.79
N PHE A 251 -19.93 -10.99 -5.29
CA PHE A 251 -19.47 -10.73 -3.93
C PHE A 251 -18.71 -9.40 -3.78
N CYS A 252 -18.31 -8.76 -4.88
CA CYS A 252 -17.61 -7.47 -4.85
C CYS A 252 -17.96 -6.60 -6.06
N THR A 253 -17.84 -5.29 -5.86
CA THR A 253 -17.78 -4.32 -6.95
C THR A 253 -16.39 -4.36 -7.57
N ILE A 254 -16.35 -4.38 -8.89
CA ILE A 254 -15.11 -4.42 -9.69
C ILE A 254 -15.01 -3.09 -10.44
N GLU A 255 -13.94 -2.35 -10.21
CA GLU A 255 -13.72 -1.00 -10.77
C GLU A 255 -12.40 -0.95 -11.54
N ALA A 256 -12.39 -0.34 -12.72
CA ALA A 256 -11.18 -0.04 -13.45
C ALA A 256 -10.36 1.05 -12.73
N VAL A 257 -9.07 0.80 -12.51
CA VAL A 257 -8.16 1.74 -11.80
C VAL A 257 -7.34 2.59 -12.77
N GLN A 258 -7.45 2.30 -14.06
CA GLN A 258 -6.87 2.99 -15.20
C GLN A 258 -7.62 2.52 -16.46
N SER A 259 -7.28 3.06 -17.64
CA SER A 259 -7.83 2.54 -18.90
C SER A 259 -7.56 1.02 -19.00
N THR A 260 -8.64 0.24 -19.12
CA THR A 260 -8.63 -1.21 -18.97
C THR A 260 -9.41 -1.88 -20.09
N LYS A 261 -8.79 -2.89 -20.71
CA LYS A 261 -9.36 -3.72 -21.78
C LYS A 261 -9.68 -5.11 -21.23
N LEU A 262 -10.95 -5.50 -21.36
CA LEU A 262 -11.47 -6.80 -20.98
C LEU A 262 -12.00 -7.56 -22.19
N TYR A 263 -11.80 -8.87 -22.20
CA TYR A 263 -12.49 -9.79 -23.11
C TYR A 263 -13.65 -10.42 -22.36
N PHE A 264 -14.84 -10.39 -22.93
CA PHE A 264 -16.07 -10.84 -22.30
C PHE A 264 -16.66 -12.01 -23.08
N VAL A 265 -17.08 -13.06 -22.38
CA VAL A 265 -17.84 -14.18 -22.95
C VAL A 265 -19.14 -14.31 -22.15
N SER A 266 -20.28 -14.28 -22.84
CA SER A 266 -21.58 -14.39 -22.18
C SER A 266 -21.80 -15.77 -21.56
N TRP A 267 -22.57 -15.82 -20.47
CA TRP A 267 -22.92 -17.11 -19.88
C TRP A 267 -23.70 -18.01 -20.85
N SER A 268 -24.57 -17.44 -21.68
CA SER A 268 -25.27 -18.19 -22.72
C SER A 268 -24.31 -18.93 -23.67
N SER A 269 -23.21 -18.29 -24.06
CA SER A 269 -22.20 -18.92 -24.94
C SER A 269 -21.41 -19.99 -24.19
N VAL A 270 -21.04 -19.74 -22.92
CA VAL A 270 -20.35 -20.74 -22.09
C VAL A 270 -21.23 -21.97 -21.89
N PHE A 271 -22.52 -21.79 -21.56
CA PHE A 271 -23.47 -22.88 -21.39
C PHE A 271 -23.64 -23.72 -22.66
N ASP A 272 -23.79 -23.06 -23.81
CA ASP A 272 -23.91 -23.76 -25.10
C ASP A 272 -22.67 -24.62 -25.40
N LEU A 273 -21.47 -24.10 -25.11
CA LEU A 273 -20.22 -24.83 -25.33
C LEU A 273 -20.07 -26.04 -24.38
N ILE A 274 -20.34 -25.87 -23.09
CA ILE A 274 -20.20 -26.98 -22.12
C ILE A 274 -21.27 -28.06 -22.31
N GLU A 275 -22.48 -27.73 -22.78
CA GLU A 275 -23.50 -28.74 -23.06
C GLU A 275 -23.20 -29.57 -24.32
N LYS A 276 -22.41 -29.02 -25.25
CA LYS A 276 -22.00 -29.72 -26.49
C LYS A 276 -20.72 -30.55 -26.34
N ASP A 277 -19.95 -30.33 -25.28
CA ASP A 277 -18.64 -30.94 -25.08
C ASP A 277 -18.45 -31.36 -23.61
N GLU A 278 -18.67 -32.65 -23.32
CA GLU A 278 -18.54 -33.21 -21.97
C GLU A 278 -17.14 -33.03 -21.38
N LYS A 279 -16.09 -33.09 -22.22
CA LYS A 279 -14.71 -32.89 -21.78
C LYS A 279 -14.50 -31.45 -21.31
N MET A 280 -15.00 -30.49 -22.09
CA MET A 280 -14.99 -29.08 -21.70
C MET A 280 -15.79 -28.85 -20.41
N LYS A 281 -16.97 -29.45 -20.28
CA LYS A 281 -17.82 -29.36 -19.08
C LYS A 281 -17.09 -29.82 -17.83
N PHE A 282 -16.44 -30.98 -17.89
CA PHE A 282 -15.63 -31.51 -16.79
C PHE A 282 -14.50 -30.56 -16.42
N ILE A 283 -13.69 -30.15 -17.39
CA ILE A 283 -12.55 -29.24 -17.17
C ILE A 283 -13.05 -27.92 -16.56
N PHE A 284 -14.18 -27.40 -17.03
CA PHE A 284 -14.75 -26.15 -16.53
C PHE A 284 -15.06 -26.21 -15.03
N TYR A 285 -15.78 -27.24 -14.55
CA TYR A 285 -16.09 -27.37 -13.12
C TYR A 285 -14.83 -27.58 -12.26
N VAL A 286 -13.89 -28.36 -12.76
CA VAL A 286 -12.59 -28.56 -12.10
C VAL A 286 -11.86 -27.21 -11.92
N ARG A 287 -11.80 -26.38 -12.97
CA ARG A 287 -11.17 -25.05 -12.91
C ARG A 287 -11.96 -24.03 -12.11
N MET A 288 -13.30 -24.11 -12.11
CA MET A 288 -14.15 -23.27 -11.25
C MET A 288 -13.92 -23.57 -9.78
N ASN A 289 -13.86 -24.85 -9.42
CA ASN A 289 -13.57 -25.24 -8.05
C ASN A 289 -12.18 -24.77 -7.59
N TRP A 290 -11.16 -24.93 -8.44
CA TRP A 290 -9.82 -24.37 -8.22
C TRP A 290 -9.85 -22.85 -8.03
N LEU A 291 -10.62 -22.14 -8.85
CA LEU A 291 -10.77 -20.68 -8.78
C LEU A 291 -11.39 -20.25 -7.45
N ILE A 292 -12.47 -20.90 -7.04
CA ILE A 292 -13.15 -20.61 -5.76
C ILE A 292 -12.21 -20.84 -4.58
N ASP A 293 -11.51 -21.99 -4.55
CA ASP A 293 -10.56 -22.32 -3.48
C ASP A 293 -9.47 -21.25 -3.33
N ASN A 294 -9.01 -20.71 -4.47
CA ASN A 294 -8.02 -19.65 -4.49
C ASN A 294 -8.51 -18.34 -3.88
N TYR A 295 -9.77 -17.98 -4.10
CA TYR A 295 -10.39 -16.82 -3.46
C TYR A 295 -10.62 -17.06 -1.97
N ILE A 296 -10.96 -18.29 -1.55
CA ILE A 296 -11.07 -18.67 -0.13
C ILE A 296 -9.71 -18.51 0.56
N ASN A 297 -8.65 -19.08 -0.01
CA ASN A 297 -7.29 -18.95 0.53
C ASN A 297 -6.87 -17.48 0.62
N ALA A 298 -7.20 -16.67 -0.39
CA ALA A 298 -6.94 -15.24 -0.38
C ALA A 298 -7.70 -14.52 0.75
N ALA A 299 -8.96 -14.88 0.99
CA ALA A 299 -9.77 -14.36 2.08
C ALA A 299 -9.17 -14.69 3.46
N PHE A 300 -8.74 -15.93 3.65
CA PHE A 300 -8.08 -16.40 4.87
C PHE A 300 -6.75 -15.69 5.14
N VAL A 301 -5.90 -15.54 4.12
CA VAL A 301 -4.62 -14.83 4.22
C VAL A 301 -4.83 -13.35 4.55
N ARG A 302 -5.84 -12.69 3.94
CA ARG A 302 -6.19 -11.31 4.28
C ARG A 302 -6.68 -11.16 5.71
N TYR A 303 -7.48 -12.10 6.21
CA TYR A 303 -7.89 -12.11 7.61
C TYR A 303 -6.68 -12.05 8.55
N LEU A 304 -5.64 -12.83 8.29
CA LEU A 304 -4.40 -12.81 9.08
C LEU A 304 -3.66 -11.46 8.99
N SER A 305 -3.52 -10.91 7.78
CA SER A 305 -2.90 -9.59 7.59
C SER A 305 -3.63 -8.52 8.40
N PHE A 306 -4.97 -8.48 8.35
CA PHE A 306 -5.78 -7.55 9.14
C PHE A 306 -5.68 -7.79 10.65
N ASN A 307 -5.68 -9.05 11.09
CA ASN A 307 -5.67 -9.40 12.51
C ASN A 307 -4.35 -9.05 13.20
N PHE A 308 -3.21 -9.27 12.54
CA PHE A 308 -1.88 -9.06 13.14
C PHE A 308 -1.23 -7.74 12.72
N ASN A 309 -1.76 -7.06 11.70
CA ASN A 309 -1.12 -5.90 11.06
C ASN A 309 0.35 -6.19 10.70
N TYR A 310 0.62 -7.42 10.25
CA TYR A 310 1.96 -7.98 10.07
C TYR A 310 2.08 -8.66 8.71
N ASP A 311 2.21 -7.83 7.67
CA ASP A 311 2.27 -8.30 6.28
C ASP A 311 3.46 -9.22 6.02
N GLU A 312 4.59 -9.02 6.71
CA GLU A 312 5.76 -9.89 6.60
C GLU A 312 5.47 -11.34 7.06
N LEU A 313 4.75 -11.51 8.18
CA LEU A 313 4.37 -12.85 8.66
C LEU A 313 3.39 -13.51 7.71
N THR A 314 2.46 -12.72 7.17
CA THR A 314 1.48 -13.18 6.18
C THR A 314 2.17 -13.64 4.89
N ILE A 315 3.17 -12.90 4.41
CA ILE A 315 3.98 -13.27 3.24
C ILE A 315 4.78 -14.54 3.50
N ARG A 316 5.41 -14.66 4.67
CA ARG A 316 6.15 -15.87 5.05
C ARG A 316 5.24 -17.10 5.07
N TYR A 317 4.04 -16.96 5.64
CA TYR A 317 3.04 -18.03 5.63
C TYR A 317 2.66 -18.41 4.20
N LEU A 318 2.38 -17.42 3.35
CA LEU A 318 2.01 -17.64 1.95
C LEU A 318 3.03 -18.51 1.21
N ILE A 319 4.31 -18.18 1.37
CA ILE A 319 5.41 -18.87 0.69
C ILE A 319 5.60 -20.27 1.29
N ARG A 320 5.55 -20.41 2.63
CA ARG A 320 5.68 -21.71 3.31
C ARG A 320 4.60 -22.70 2.88
N GLN A 321 3.35 -22.26 2.78
CA GLN A 321 2.23 -23.10 2.32
C GLN A 321 2.37 -23.56 0.87
N ASN A 322 3.13 -22.83 0.05
CA ASN A 322 3.34 -23.17 -1.34
C ASN A 322 4.74 -23.74 -1.61
N GLN A 323 5.55 -24.00 -0.58
CA GLN A 323 6.96 -24.36 -0.73
C GLN A 323 7.18 -25.64 -1.54
N THR A 324 6.28 -26.63 -1.39
CA THR A 324 6.33 -27.90 -2.14
C THR A 324 5.77 -27.77 -3.55
N LEU A 325 5.08 -26.67 -3.85
CA LEU A 325 4.38 -26.41 -5.10
C LEU A 325 5.12 -25.44 -6.02
N ILE A 326 6.22 -24.84 -5.54
CA ILE A 326 7.12 -23.96 -6.29
C ILE A 326 8.47 -24.65 -6.49
N HIS A 327 9.19 -24.30 -7.55
CA HIS A 327 10.47 -24.93 -7.87
C HIS A 327 11.51 -24.69 -6.77
N VAL A 328 12.42 -25.65 -6.55
CA VAL A 328 13.44 -25.58 -5.49
C VAL A 328 14.39 -24.38 -5.66
N SER A 329 14.64 -23.97 -6.91
CA SER A 329 15.47 -22.81 -7.23
C SER A 329 14.70 -21.49 -7.30
N SER A 330 13.41 -21.47 -6.92
CA SER A 330 12.62 -20.25 -6.96
C SER A 330 13.17 -19.20 -6.00
N GLU A 331 13.32 -17.97 -6.48
CA GLU A 331 13.76 -16.84 -5.65
C GLU A 331 12.73 -16.47 -4.57
N LEU A 332 11.48 -16.96 -4.68
CA LEU A 332 10.45 -16.79 -3.64
C LEU A 332 10.93 -17.31 -2.28
N HIS A 333 11.75 -18.36 -2.25
CA HIS A 333 12.31 -18.90 -1.00
C HIS A 333 13.16 -17.87 -0.23
N LYS A 334 13.72 -16.86 -0.91
CA LYS A 334 14.54 -15.81 -0.29
C LYS A 334 13.70 -14.71 0.36
N ILE A 335 12.48 -14.48 -0.12
CA ILE A 335 11.66 -13.34 0.30
C ILE A 335 11.43 -13.29 1.82
N PRO A 336 11.06 -14.37 2.52
CA PRO A 336 10.87 -14.32 3.98
C PRO A 336 12.13 -13.96 4.78
N HIS A 337 13.31 -14.10 4.19
CA HIS A 337 14.58 -13.72 4.82
C HIS A 337 14.94 -12.27 4.52
N LEU A 338 14.72 -11.83 3.28
CA LEU A 338 15.01 -10.47 2.84
C LEU A 338 14.09 -9.42 3.49
N LEU A 339 12.86 -9.80 3.88
CA LEU A 339 11.94 -8.86 4.53
C LEU A 339 12.33 -8.51 5.97
N ARG A 340 13.12 -9.36 6.64
CA ARG A 340 13.51 -9.18 8.06
C ARG A 340 14.38 -7.96 8.31
N ASN A 341 15.11 -7.50 7.29
CA ASN A 341 16.01 -6.37 7.39
C ASN A 341 15.56 -5.26 6.44
N LYS A 342 15.39 -4.05 7.00
CA LYS A 342 15.04 -2.83 6.26
C LYS A 342 15.91 -2.62 5.01
N MET A 343 17.20 -2.96 5.10
CA MET A 343 18.19 -2.78 4.04
C MET A 343 18.01 -3.73 2.85
N THR A 344 17.38 -4.87 3.07
CA THR A 344 17.19 -5.91 2.04
C THR A 344 15.78 -5.91 1.45
N LYS A 345 14.88 -5.08 1.96
CA LYS A 345 13.50 -4.96 1.48
C LYS A 345 13.42 -4.53 0.01
N SER A 346 14.30 -3.64 -0.43
CA SER A 346 14.38 -3.22 -1.84
C SER A 346 14.67 -4.41 -2.76
N LEU A 347 15.63 -5.27 -2.39
CA LEU A 347 15.94 -6.49 -3.14
C LEU A 347 14.76 -7.46 -3.18
N ALA A 348 14.02 -7.62 -2.06
CA ALA A 348 12.81 -8.43 -2.04
C ALA A 348 11.77 -7.92 -3.04
N ILE A 349 11.53 -6.59 -3.08
CA ILE A 349 10.60 -5.96 -4.02
C ILE A 349 11.05 -6.22 -5.47
N THR A 350 12.33 -6.04 -5.79
CA THR A 350 12.87 -6.30 -7.13
C THR A 350 12.67 -7.75 -7.56
N ILE A 351 12.96 -8.72 -6.69
CA ILE A 351 12.74 -10.14 -6.98
C ILE A 351 11.26 -10.41 -7.29
N LEU A 352 10.34 -9.89 -6.48
CA LEU A 352 8.91 -10.08 -6.69
C LEU A 352 8.44 -9.45 -8.02
N GLN A 353 8.95 -8.26 -8.35
CA GLN A 353 8.66 -7.60 -9.63
C GLN A 353 9.21 -8.39 -10.84
N ASP A 354 10.41 -8.96 -10.72
CA ASP A 354 10.98 -9.80 -11.79
C ASP A 354 10.17 -11.09 -11.97
N LEU A 355 9.78 -11.73 -10.86
CA LEU A 355 8.94 -12.92 -10.87
C LEU A 355 7.55 -12.67 -11.46
N LEU A 356 6.99 -11.46 -11.37
CA LEU A 356 5.75 -11.11 -12.06
C LEU A 356 5.87 -11.23 -13.58
N VAL A 357 7.06 -10.95 -14.14
CA VAL A 357 7.30 -10.94 -15.58
C VAL A 357 7.79 -12.30 -16.06
N ARG A 358 8.80 -12.86 -15.38
CA ARG A 358 9.55 -14.04 -15.84
C ARG A 358 9.18 -15.33 -15.12
N GLY A 359 8.50 -15.25 -13.98
CA GLY A 359 8.15 -16.42 -13.18
C GLY A 359 7.11 -17.30 -13.87
N GLN A 360 7.00 -18.54 -13.40
CA GLN A 360 5.92 -19.45 -13.79
C GLN A 360 4.56 -19.00 -13.22
N ALA A 361 3.45 -19.59 -13.68
CA ALA A 361 2.10 -19.15 -13.29
C ALA A 361 1.88 -19.05 -11.77
N LYS A 362 2.38 -20.04 -10.99
CA LYS A 362 2.32 -20.02 -9.52
C LYS A 362 3.20 -18.93 -8.92
N GLU A 363 4.41 -18.74 -9.44
CA GLU A 363 5.35 -17.72 -8.95
C GLU A 363 4.81 -16.30 -9.21
N ARG A 364 4.32 -16.03 -10.43
CA ARG A 364 3.68 -14.76 -10.78
C ARG A 364 2.54 -14.43 -9.82
N ARG A 365 1.73 -15.43 -9.50
CA ARG A 365 0.60 -15.25 -8.59
C ARG A 365 1.06 -14.94 -7.16
N LEU A 366 1.98 -15.74 -6.60
CA LEU A 366 2.50 -15.50 -5.25
C LEU A 366 3.21 -14.15 -5.18
N ALA A 367 4.00 -13.80 -6.20
CA ALA A 367 4.68 -12.51 -6.29
C ALA A 367 3.69 -11.34 -6.29
N SER A 368 2.62 -11.44 -7.10
CA SER A 368 1.53 -10.45 -7.11
C SER A 368 0.88 -10.29 -5.74
N MET A 369 0.62 -11.39 -5.04
CA MET A 369 0.00 -11.37 -3.71
C MET A 369 0.93 -10.75 -2.67
N CYS A 370 2.22 -11.09 -2.69
CA CYS A 370 3.23 -10.49 -1.82
C CYS A 370 3.35 -8.98 -2.07
N LEU A 371 3.42 -8.53 -3.33
CA LEU A 371 3.51 -7.10 -3.64
C LEU A 371 2.28 -6.31 -3.18
N GLU A 372 1.09 -6.89 -3.29
CA GLU A 372 -0.14 -6.26 -2.79
C GLU A 372 -0.12 -6.13 -1.26
N LEU A 373 0.39 -7.13 -0.54
CA LEU A 373 0.61 -7.05 0.92
C LEU A 373 1.72 -6.06 1.27
N MET A 374 2.71 -5.85 0.40
CA MET A 374 3.84 -4.96 0.65
C MET A 374 3.60 -3.49 0.27
N LYS A 375 2.41 -3.06 -0.13
CA LYS A 375 2.16 -1.69 -0.63
C LYS A 375 2.72 -0.58 0.27
N ALA A 376 2.45 -0.62 1.57
CA ALA A 376 2.97 0.36 2.52
C ALA A 376 4.50 0.31 2.61
N THR A 377 5.06 -0.90 2.63
CA THR A 377 6.52 -1.12 2.63
C THR A 377 7.18 -0.61 1.35
N ILE A 378 6.55 -0.78 0.19
CA ILE A 378 7.04 -0.25 -1.09
C ILE A 378 7.08 1.28 -1.03
N GLY A 379 6.03 1.92 -0.48
CA GLY A 379 6.01 3.37 -0.25
C GLY A 379 7.17 3.84 0.64
N GLU A 380 7.40 3.18 1.77
CA GLU A 380 8.51 3.49 2.69
C GLU A 380 9.89 3.32 2.01
N VAL A 381 10.08 2.24 1.24
CA VAL A 381 11.32 1.99 0.49
C VAL A 381 11.55 3.06 -0.57
N ASN A 382 10.53 3.45 -1.32
CA ASN A 382 10.63 4.49 -2.33
C ASN A 382 11.00 5.84 -1.70
N PHE A 383 10.40 6.18 -0.56
CA PHE A 383 10.73 7.40 0.17
C PHE A 383 12.19 7.42 0.64
N LEU A 384 12.67 6.32 1.21
CA LEU A 384 14.07 6.19 1.64
C LEU A 384 15.06 6.25 0.47
N HIS A 385 14.73 5.63 -0.65
CA HIS A 385 15.54 5.70 -1.86
C HIS A 385 15.62 7.14 -2.39
N GLN A 386 14.51 7.87 -2.36
CA GLN A 386 14.50 9.26 -2.79
C GLN A 386 15.26 10.18 -1.82
N LEU A 387 15.20 9.93 -0.50
CA LEU A 387 16.09 10.59 0.47
C LEU A 387 17.57 10.34 0.17
N GLN A 388 17.93 9.08 -0.13
CA GLN A 388 19.29 8.74 -0.52
C GLN A 388 19.69 9.51 -1.79
N LYS A 389 18.79 9.64 -2.77
CA LYS A 389 19.03 10.38 -4.00
C LYS A 389 19.26 11.88 -3.75
N VAL A 390 18.48 12.50 -2.84
CA VAL A 390 18.73 13.89 -2.39
C VAL A 390 20.15 14.02 -1.83
N TYR A 391 20.55 13.10 -0.94
CA TYR A 391 21.90 13.09 -0.37
C TYR A 391 23.00 12.94 -1.42
N THR A 392 22.92 11.91 -2.27
CA THR A 392 23.97 11.59 -3.25
C THR A 392 24.06 12.63 -4.36
N THR A 393 22.96 13.28 -4.72
CA THR A 393 22.97 14.39 -5.70
C THR A 393 23.88 15.53 -5.24
N VAL A 394 23.91 15.79 -3.93
CA VAL A 394 24.81 16.79 -3.35
C VAL A 394 26.21 16.21 -3.19
N THR A 395 26.37 15.06 -2.52
CA THR A 395 27.71 14.54 -2.19
C THR A 395 28.51 14.09 -3.40
N ASP A 396 27.84 13.64 -4.46
CA ASP A 396 28.48 13.09 -5.65
C ASP A 396 28.50 14.11 -6.80
N SER A 397 28.08 15.36 -6.52
CA SER A 397 28.18 16.47 -7.46
C SER A 397 29.61 16.67 -7.98
N LEU A 398 29.72 16.92 -9.28
CA LEU A 398 30.98 17.23 -9.94
C LEU A 398 31.56 18.53 -9.38
N ALA A 399 32.88 18.56 -9.17
CA ALA A 399 33.58 19.73 -8.65
C ALA A 399 33.46 20.99 -9.54
N SER A 400 33.03 20.83 -10.80
CA SER A 400 32.80 21.93 -11.73
C SER A 400 31.47 22.67 -11.53
N LYS A 401 30.51 22.08 -10.80
CA LYS A 401 29.22 22.74 -10.55
C LYS A 401 29.37 23.81 -9.47
N SER A 402 28.72 24.95 -9.70
CA SER A 402 28.57 25.97 -8.67
C SER A 402 27.64 25.52 -7.56
N GLU A 403 27.78 26.10 -6.37
CA GLU A 403 26.92 25.80 -5.22
C GLU A 403 25.43 26.04 -5.53
N LEU A 404 25.12 27.08 -6.32
CA LEU A 404 23.75 27.37 -6.74
C LEU A 404 23.18 26.25 -7.61
N GLU A 405 23.95 25.73 -8.56
CA GLU A 405 23.53 24.60 -9.39
C GLU A 405 23.27 23.35 -8.53
N ILE A 406 24.17 23.06 -7.58
CA ILE A 406 24.00 21.94 -6.65
C ILE A 406 22.73 22.12 -5.79
N ARG A 407 22.47 23.34 -5.30
CA ARG A 407 21.22 23.65 -4.56
C ARG A 407 19.98 23.43 -5.43
N LYS A 408 20.01 23.82 -6.71
CA LYS A 408 18.89 23.60 -7.64
C LYS A 408 18.65 22.11 -7.89
N ASP A 409 19.71 21.33 -8.10
CA ASP A 409 19.59 19.88 -8.24
C ASP A 409 19.02 19.23 -6.97
N CYS A 410 19.52 19.65 -5.79
CA CYS A 410 18.99 19.22 -4.50
C CYS A 410 17.51 19.58 -4.33
N ALA A 411 17.09 20.77 -4.77
CA ALA A 411 15.70 21.20 -4.73
C ALA A 411 14.82 20.34 -5.63
N ILE A 412 15.25 20.02 -6.86
CA ILE A 412 14.52 19.13 -7.78
C ILE A 412 14.33 17.75 -7.16
N GLU A 413 15.38 17.15 -6.59
CA GLU A 413 15.25 15.84 -5.94
C GLU A 413 14.41 15.89 -4.66
N THR A 414 14.39 17.03 -3.99
CA THR A 414 13.49 17.26 -2.85
C THR A 414 12.04 17.42 -3.30
N GLN A 415 11.75 18.06 -4.43
CA GLN A 415 10.38 18.10 -4.99
C GLN A 415 9.90 16.69 -5.35
N ASN A 416 10.77 15.86 -5.94
CA ASN A 416 10.49 14.44 -6.19
C ASN A 416 10.19 13.69 -4.89
N LEU A 417 10.91 14.00 -3.79
CA LEU A 417 10.62 13.47 -2.46
C LEU A 417 9.26 13.94 -1.93
N CYS A 418 8.92 15.21 -2.10
CA CYS A 418 7.66 15.79 -1.64
C CYS A 418 6.44 15.18 -2.37
N ASN A 419 6.60 14.76 -3.62
CA ASN A 419 5.56 14.04 -4.36
C ASN A 419 5.21 12.65 -3.79
N LEU A 420 5.98 12.14 -2.82
CA LEU A 420 5.74 10.85 -2.16
C LEU A 420 4.91 10.97 -0.87
N PHE A 421 4.49 12.17 -0.46
CA PHE A 421 3.58 12.38 0.65
C PHE A 421 2.59 13.52 0.39
N ASN A 422 1.48 13.50 1.10
CA ASN A 422 0.48 14.56 0.98
C ASN A 422 0.89 15.78 1.81
N PHE A 423 0.84 16.96 1.20
CA PHE A 423 1.05 18.23 1.89
C PHE A 423 0.10 19.32 1.40
N GLU A 424 -0.15 20.31 2.24
CA GLU A 424 -0.95 21.51 1.94
C GLU A 424 -0.14 22.78 2.24
N VAL A 425 -0.23 23.76 1.35
CA VAL A 425 0.42 25.08 1.51
C VAL A 425 -0.65 26.17 1.53
N GLU A 426 -0.75 26.89 2.64
CA GLU A 426 -1.60 28.07 2.81
C GLU A 426 -0.75 29.35 2.81
N GLY A 427 -1.28 30.45 2.27
CA GLY A 427 -0.64 31.76 2.33
C GLY A 427 0.46 32.00 1.31
N TYR A 428 0.51 31.22 0.21
CA TYR A 428 1.53 31.37 -0.84
C TYR A 428 1.63 32.81 -1.41
N THR A 429 0.51 33.53 -1.45
CA THR A 429 0.44 34.94 -1.87
C THR A 429 1.10 35.93 -0.91
N ASN A 430 1.44 35.50 0.32
CA ASN A 430 2.12 36.33 1.30
C ASN A 430 3.63 36.42 1.08
N LEU A 431 4.17 35.61 0.16
CA LEU A 431 5.59 35.68 -0.22
C LEU A 431 5.89 37.01 -0.92
N PRO A 432 6.97 37.72 -0.53
CA PRO A 432 7.39 38.94 -1.23
C PRO A 432 7.66 38.69 -2.72
N GLU A 433 7.51 39.72 -3.56
CA GLU A 433 7.77 39.59 -5.00
C GLU A 433 9.28 39.52 -5.33
N SER A 434 10.12 40.23 -4.58
CA SER A 434 11.58 40.19 -4.71
C SER A 434 12.23 39.20 -3.74
N THR A 435 13.44 38.76 -4.07
CA THR A 435 14.31 37.97 -3.19
C THR A 435 15.11 38.87 -2.23
N GLY A 436 15.95 38.27 -1.38
CA GLY A 436 16.72 38.98 -0.35
C GLY A 436 15.99 39.10 0.98
N ASN A 437 15.10 38.16 1.29
CA ASN A 437 14.30 38.13 2.52
C ASN A 437 14.85 37.13 3.54
N ILE A 438 14.46 37.28 4.80
CA ILE A 438 14.78 36.35 5.87
C ILE A 438 13.54 35.51 6.18
N VAL A 439 13.59 34.23 5.83
CA VAL A 439 12.55 33.24 6.08
C VAL A 439 12.80 32.61 7.45
N ILE A 440 11.83 32.75 8.36
CA ILE A 440 11.86 32.12 9.68
C ILE A 440 10.81 31.02 9.78
N TYR A 441 11.09 29.95 10.50
CA TYR A 441 10.18 28.82 10.63
C TYR A 441 10.34 28.05 11.94
N ASN A 442 9.29 27.35 12.37
CA ASN A 442 9.41 26.41 13.48
C ASN A 442 10.10 25.12 13.02
N HIS A 443 11.10 24.65 13.76
CA HIS A 443 11.93 23.51 13.34
C HIS A 443 11.45 22.20 13.96
N LEU A 444 11.26 21.18 13.11
CA LEU A 444 10.74 19.87 13.51
C LEU A 444 11.81 18.79 13.44
N ILE A 445 11.77 17.86 14.40
CA ILE A 445 12.68 16.71 14.42
C ILE A 445 12.29 15.71 13.32
N ASN A 446 13.28 15.06 12.70
CA ASN A 446 12.99 13.98 11.74
C ASN A 446 12.63 12.67 12.45
N ASP A 447 11.78 11.86 11.81
CA ASP A 447 11.54 10.49 12.25
C ASP A 447 12.85 9.64 12.11
N PRO A 448 13.29 8.91 13.16
CA PRO A 448 14.49 8.08 13.09
C PRO A 448 14.47 7.03 11.97
N ALA A 449 13.29 6.62 11.51
CA ALA A 449 13.13 5.72 10.38
C ALA A 449 13.68 6.30 9.07
N TYR A 450 13.92 7.61 8.98
CA TYR A 450 14.45 8.30 7.81
C TYR A 450 15.94 8.64 7.89
N THR A 451 16.62 8.09 8.89
CA THR A 451 18.08 8.10 8.96
C THR A 451 18.67 7.25 7.84
N LEU A 452 19.58 7.84 7.06
CA LEU A 452 20.34 7.13 6.03
C LEU A 452 21.37 6.18 6.64
N ASN A 453 21.90 5.26 5.84
CA ASN A 453 22.82 4.20 6.31
C ASN A 453 24.12 4.72 6.93
N ASN A 454 24.53 5.94 6.56
CA ASN A 454 25.69 6.64 7.11
C ASN A 454 25.33 7.51 8.33
N ASN A 455 24.18 7.29 8.96
CA ASN A 455 23.62 8.06 10.07
C ASN A 455 23.27 9.52 9.74
N PHE A 456 23.27 9.92 8.47
CA PHE A 456 22.86 11.26 8.08
C PHE A 456 21.32 11.40 8.07
N GLN A 457 20.82 12.56 8.49
CA GLN A 457 19.40 12.91 8.44
C GLN A 457 19.21 14.19 7.65
N ILE A 458 18.45 14.10 6.56
CA ILE A 458 17.98 15.25 5.79
C ILE A 458 16.86 15.93 6.61
N THR A 459 17.03 17.20 6.98
CA THR A 459 16.00 17.99 7.68
C THR A 459 14.84 18.30 6.74
N LEU A 460 13.75 17.54 6.85
CA LEU A 460 12.69 17.56 5.83
C LEU A 460 12.01 18.92 5.71
N ASP A 461 11.80 19.60 6.83
CA ASP A 461 11.14 20.91 6.92
C ASP A 461 11.83 22.02 6.12
N SER A 462 13.13 22.17 6.31
CA SER A 462 13.95 23.21 5.69
C SER A 462 14.31 22.89 4.25
N HIS A 463 14.45 21.61 3.90
CA HIS A 463 14.54 21.19 2.50
C HIS A 463 13.20 21.45 1.78
N PHE A 464 12.06 21.21 2.43
CA PHE A 464 10.74 21.54 1.90
C PHE A 464 10.60 23.04 1.64
N ILE A 465 10.97 23.92 2.59
CA ILE A 465 10.97 25.38 2.37
C ILE A 465 11.83 25.74 1.14
N SER A 466 13.04 25.17 1.05
CA SER A 466 13.95 25.45 -0.06
C SER A 466 13.34 25.04 -1.41
N ALA A 467 12.75 23.85 -1.48
CA ALA A 467 12.32 23.22 -2.73
C ALA A 467 10.88 23.56 -3.16
N GLU A 468 9.94 23.54 -2.24
CA GLU A 468 8.50 23.72 -2.50
C GLU A 468 8.03 25.16 -2.36
N ILE A 469 8.75 25.98 -1.58
CA ILE A 469 8.39 27.39 -1.35
C ILE A 469 9.30 28.32 -2.17
N LEU A 470 10.61 28.36 -1.85
CA LEU A 470 11.51 29.35 -2.44
C LEU A 470 11.86 29.03 -3.89
N TYR A 471 12.27 27.80 -4.20
CA TYR A 471 12.64 27.43 -5.56
C TYR A 471 11.46 27.56 -6.53
N ARG A 472 10.22 27.23 -6.10
CA ARG A 472 9.01 27.42 -6.91
C ARG A 472 8.69 28.89 -7.17
N LYS A 473 8.83 29.78 -6.18
CA LYS A 473 8.51 31.22 -6.33
C LYS A 473 9.60 31.99 -7.06
N TYR A 474 10.87 31.71 -6.76
CA TYR A 474 12.00 32.56 -7.16
C TYR A 474 13.00 31.88 -8.10
N ASN A 475 12.84 30.58 -8.42
CA ASN A 475 13.87 29.78 -9.10
C ASN A 475 15.23 29.80 -8.37
N ASP A 476 15.18 30.01 -7.05
CA ASP A 476 16.32 30.02 -6.13
C ASP A 476 15.92 29.31 -4.83
N PRO A 477 16.63 28.24 -4.42
CA PRO A 477 16.29 27.50 -3.20
C PRO A 477 16.63 28.22 -1.88
N GLY A 478 17.31 29.36 -1.93
CA GLY A 478 17.79 30.10 -0.77
C GLY A 478 19.05 29.50 -0.13
N ILE A 479 19.56 30.22 0.86
CA ILE A 479 20.72 29.83 1.67
C ILE A 479 20.24 29.54 3.08
N ARG A 480 20.60 28.37 3.60
CA ARG A 480 20.24 27.97 4.95
C ARG A 480 21.33 28.35 5.94
N VAL A 481 20.92 28.68 7.14
CA VAL A 481 21.81 28.77 8.30
C VAL A 481 21.80 27.41 9.01
N VAL A 482 22.98 26.80 9.12
CA VAL A 482 23.16 25.43 9.62
C VAL A 482 24.12 25.45 10.81
N ARG A 483 23.87 24.61 11.82
CA ARG A 483 24.79 24.49 12.94
C ARG A 483 26.13 23.92 12.49
N ILE A 484 27.22 24.39 13.10
CA ILE A 484 28.52 23.73 12.96
C ILE A 484 28.41 22.30 13.48
N ALA A 485 28.82 21.36 12.64
CA ALA A 485 28.84 19.93 12.90
C ALA A 485 29.71 19.58 14.12
N GLN A 486 29.38 18.51 14.83
CA GLN A 486 30.30 17.93 15.81
C GLN A 486 31.43 17.19 15.09
N SER A 487 32.58 17.00 15.74
CA SER A 487 33.76 16.36 15.13
C SER A 487 33.52 14.95 14.58
N GLN A 488 32.46 14.27 15.04
CA GLN A 488 32.06 12.95 14.57
C GLN A 488 31.07 12.98 13.37
N GLU A 489 30.61 14.15 12.94
CA GLU A 489 29.56 14.33 11.93
C GLU A 489 30.10 14.73 10.55
N PHE A 490 31.13 14.03 10.04
CA PHE A 490 31.77 14.34 8.75
C PHE A 490 30.78 14.42 7.57
N ALA A 491 29.80 13.51 7.53
CA ALA A 491 28.77 13.50 6.47
C ALA A 491 27.89 14.76 6.48
N HIS A 492 27.65 15.34 7.66
CA HIS A 492 26.87 16.56 7.81
C HIS A 492 27.63 17.78 7.30
N GLN A 493 28.90 17.89 7.68
CA GLN A 493 29.77 18.96 7.25
C GLN A 493 29.90 18.99 5.71
N ASN A 494 30.34 17.88 5.11
CA ASN A 494 30.56 17.80 3.66
C ASN A 494 29.27 18.11 2.85
N TYR A 495 28.12 17.61 3.31
CA TYR A 495 26.84 17.85 2.63
C TYR A 495 26.48 19.35 2.58
N TYR A 496 26.53 20.04 3.72
CA TYR A 496 26.12 21.44 3.78
C TYR A 496 27.17 22.43 3.25
N GLU A 497 28.46 22.10 3.36
CA GLU A 497 29.54 22.88 2.72
C GLU A 497 29.40 22.85 1.19
N LYS A 498 29.09 21.70 0.58
CA LYS A 498 28.83 21.60 -0.87
C LYS A 498 27.64 22.43 -1.35
N LEU A 499 26.70 22.72 -0.46
CA LEU A 499 25.54 23.56 -0.76
C LEU A 499 25.83 25.06 -0.58
N GLY A 500 27.00 25.44 -0.07
CA GLY A 500 27.35 26.84 0.20
C GLY A 500 26.47 27.45 1.29
N TYR A 501 26.11 26.67 2.31
CA TYR A 501 25.30 27.15 3.43
C TYR A 501 26.14 27.79 4.53
N ILE A 502 25.53 28.73 5.26
CA ILE A 502 26.18 29.52 6.30
C ILE A 502 26.22 28.71 7.59
N ASN A 503 27.38 28.63 8.22
CA ASN A 503 27.56 27.91 9.47
C ASN A 503 27.38 28.83 10.69
N VAL A 504 26.72 28.33 11.75
CA VAL A 504 26.54 29.04 13.02
C VAL A 504 26.90 28.17 14.23
N ALA A 505 27.52 28.77 15.25
CA ALA A 505 27.82 28.09 16.49
C ALA A 505 26.57 27.94 17.37
N THR A 506 26.27 26.71 17.80
CA THR A 506 25.17 26.40 18.73
C THR A 506 25.68 25.64 19.95
N SER A 507 24.84 25.44 20.97
CA SER A 507 25.18 24.62 22.15
C SER A 507 25.56 23.17 21.82
N HIS A 508 25.25 22.70 20.61
CA HIS A 508 25.58 21.37 20.10
C HIS A 508 26.73 21.37 19.09
N SER A 509 27.47 22.47 18.94
CA SER A 509 28.64 22.59 18.06
C SER A 509 29.94 22.23 18.78
N ALA A 510 30.96 21.76 18.04
CA ALA A 510 32.28 21.41 18.59
C ALA A 510 33.18 22.64 18.89
N VAL A 511 32.61 23.74 19.41
CA VAL A 511 33.35 24.96 19.75
C VAL A 511 33.62 24.97 21.25
N SER A 512 34.90 24.98 21.64
CA SER A 512 35.35 24.70 23.01
C SER A 512 35.62 25.93 23.90
N SER A 513 35.44 27.17 23.41
CA SER A 513 35.70 28.40 24.19
C SER A 513 34.81 29.58 23.80
N LEU A 514 34.45 30.43 24.78
CA LEU A 514 33.58 31.61 24.61
C LEU A 514 34.12 32.62 23.57
N ASP A 515 35.41 32.93 23.60
CA ASP A 515 36.02 33.88 22.64
C ASP A 515 35.92 33.41 21.17
N LYS A 516 35.95 32.10 20.94
CA LYS A 516 35.78 31.52 19.59
C LYS A 516 34.32 31.59 19.16
N GLN A 517 33.38 31.51 20.10
CA GLN A 517 31.96 31.60 19.82
C GLN A 517 31.57 33.01 19.40
N ASP A 518 32.14 34.05 20.04
CA ASP A 518 31.89 35.44 19.66
C ASP A 518 32.47 35.78 18.28
N GLN A 519 33.69 35.34 17.97
CA GLN A 519 34.28 35.47 16.63
C GLN A 519 33.45 34.75 15.55
N MET A 520 32.95 33.54 15.84
CA MET A 520 32.09 32.81 14.91
C MET A 520 30.72 33.48 14.71
N ASN A 521 30.19 34.15 15.74
CA ASN A 521 28.95 34.91 15.63
C ASN A 521 29.12 36.17 14.77
N GLU A 522 30.25 36.88 14.87
CA GLU A 522 30.56 38.01 13.98
C GLU A 522 30.67 37.57 12.53
N LEU A 523 31.44 36.50 12.25
CA LEU A 523 31.56 35.91 10.91
C LEU A 523 30.20 35.51 10.31
N PHE A 524 29.30 34.96 11.13
CA PHE A 524 27.93 34.65 10.71
C PHE A 524 27.17 35.88 10.23
N PHE A 525 27.22 37.01 10.96
CA PHE A 525 26.50 38.22 10.55
C PHE A 525 27.08 38.81 9.26
N ASP A 526 28.40 38.83 9.12
CA ASP A 526 29.06 39.33 7.91
C ASP A 526 28.68 38.50 6.68
N GLU A 527 28.73 37.17 6.79
CA GLU A 527 28.37 36.25 5.69
C GLU A 527 26.89 36.32 5.34
N ALA A 528 26.01 36.45 6.34
CA ALA A 528 24.58 36.59 6.15
C ALA A 528 24.21 37.92 5.48
N ILE A 529 24.84 39.03 5.88
CA ILE A 529 24.64 40.34 5.24
C ILE A 529 25.11 40.29 3.78
N ALA A 530 26.30 39.75 3.52
CA ALA A 530 26.82 39.61 2.16
C ALA A 530 25.93 38.71 1.27
N THR A 531 25.27 37.71 1.86
CA THR A 531 24.32 36.83 1.17
C THR A 531 23.03 37.56 0.80
N LEU A 532 22.49 38.37 1.72
CA LEU A 532 21.34 39.24 1.45
C LEU A 532 21.67 40.32 0.41
N ASP A 533 22.88 40.90 0.44
CA ASP A 533 23.35 41.87 -0.56
C ASP A 533 23.41 41.30 -1.98
N LYS A 534 23.70 40.01 -2.10
CA LYS A 534 23.64 39.28 -3.39
C LYS A 534 22.21 38.94 -3.82
N GLY A 535 21.21 39.28 -3.00
CA GLY A 535 19.79 39.04 -3.27
C GLY A 535 19.32 37.62 -2.95
N TYR A 536 20.09 36.82 -2.21
CA TYR A 536 19.64 35.48 -1.81
C TYR A 536 18.72 35.54 -0.59
N ASN A 537 17.68 34.71 -0.57
CA ASN A 537 16.86 34.53 0.63
C ASN A 537 17.62 33.71 1.67
N LEU A 538 17.52 34.09 2.94
CA LEU A 538 18.07 33.33 4.07
C LEU A 538 16.99 32.52 4.78
N ILE A 539 17.27 31.27 5.12
CA ILE A 539 16.37 30.40 5.88
C ILE A 539 16.97 30.15 7.27
N ILE A 540 16.27 30.60 8.32
CA ILE A 540 16.77 30.57 9.70
C ILE A 540 15.71 29.97 10.62
N SER A 541 16.08 28.95 11.40
CA SER A 541 15.25 28.55 12.55
C SER A 541 15.60 29.45 13.75
N PRO A 542 14.70 30.34 14.19
CA PRO A 542 14.99 31.24 15.31
C PRO A 542 15.11 30.48 16.65
N GLU A 543 14.60 29.25 16.76
CA GLU A 543 14.73 28.40 17.95
C GLU A 543 16.17 27.88 18.12
N GLY A 544 16.80 27.50 17.00
CA GLY A 544 18.10 26.82 16.98
C GLY A 544 18.09 25.40 17.55
N THR A 545 16.90 24.84 17.81
CA THR A 545 16.64 23.44 18.22
C THR A 545 15.35 22.95 17.55
N SER A 546 15.17 21.63 17.46
CA SER A 546 14.00 21.00 16.81
C SER A 546 13.08 20.32 17.82
N TYR A 547 11.78 20.26 17.53
CA TYR A 547 10.75 19.69 18.41
C TYR A 547 9.79 18.74 17.68
N ARG A 548 8.92 18.03 18.40
CA ARG A 548 7.83 17.25 17.78
C ARG A 548 6.58 18.12 17.60
N THR A 549 5.73 17.77 16.63
CA THR A 549 4.49 18.51 16.38
C THR A 549 3.54 18.48 17.58
N GLU A 550 3.55 17.43 18.40
CA GLU A 550 2.71 17.32 19.60
C GLU A 550 3.18 18.22 20.75
N ASP A 551 4.45 18.65 20.73
CA ASP A 551 5.02 19.46 21.78
C ASP A 551 4.47 20.90 21.73
N ASP A 552 4.81 21.67 22.76
CA ASP A 552 4.48 23.09 22.86
C ASP A 552 5.42 23.95 22.00
N ILE A 553 5.20 23.90 20.68
CA ILE A 553 6.02 24.54 19.64
C ILE A 553 5.49 25.92 19.19
N PRO A 554 6.36 26.81 18.69
CA PRO A 554 7.82 26.69 18.73
C PRO A 554 8.37 26.86 20.15
N GLY A 555 9.62 26.45 20.36
CA GLY A 555 10.45 26.86 21.48
C GLY A 555 10.85 28.35 21.41
N PRO A 556 11.58 28.85 22.43
CA PRO A 556 11.93 30.27 22.52
C PRO A 556 12.76 30.76 21.33
N PHE A 557 12.40 31.91 20.77
CA PHE A 557 13.15 32.54 19.69
C PHE A 557 14.41 33.24 20.19
N LYS A 558 15.50 33.06 19.44
CA LYS A 558 16.75 33.81 19.57
C LYS A 558 16.67 35.09 18.74
N ILE A 559 17.42 36.12 19.18
CA ILE A 559 17.40 37.45 18.55
C ILE A 559 18.15 37.53 17.21
N GLY A 560 18.90 36.50 16.81
CA GLY A 560 19.86 36.56 15.70
C GLY A 560 19.26 36.98 14.35
N ALA A 561 18.20 36.30 13.91
CA ALA A 561 17.52 36.61 12.64
C ALA A 561 16.95 38.05 12.61
N PHE A 562 16.43 38.50 13.75
CA PHE A 562 15.83 39.83 13.90
C PHE A 562 16.87 40.93 13.96
N LYS A 563 18.00 40.67 14.64
CA LYS A 563 19.15 41.60 14.66
C LYS A 563 19.72 41.76 13.25
N LEU A 564 19.85 40.65 12.51
CA LEU A 564 20.34 40.65 11.14
C LEU A 564 19.48 41.55 10.23
N ALA A 565 18.15 41.45 10.32
CA ALA A 565 17.24 42.29 9.54
C ALA A 565 17.47 43.80 9.82
N LEU A 566 17.59 44.18 11.09
CA LEU A 566 17.82 45.59 11.49
C LEU A 566 19.21 46.13 11.13
N MET A 567 20.20 45.26 10.90
CA MET A 567 21.54 45.66 10.48
C MET A 567 21.63 46.00 8.98
N LYS A 568 20.62 45.64 8.19
CA LYS A 568 20.63 45.76 6.73
C LYS A 568 19.81 46.96 6.26
N ASP A 569 20.36 47.70 5.31
CA ASP A 569 19.67 48.74 4.54
C ASP A 569 19.75 48.40 3.03
N PRO A 570 18.63 48.33 2.28
CA PRO A 570 17.25 48.38 2.76
C PRO A 570 16.92 47.18 3.66
N GLU A 571 16.03 47.40 4.63
CA GLU A 571 15.60 46.36 5.56
C GLU A 571 14.85 45.22 4.83
N PRO A 572 15.30 43.96 4.98
CA PRO A 572 14.67 42.80 4.35
C PRO A 572 13.36 42.44 5.05
N TYR A 573 12.44 41.79 4.33
CA TYR A 573 11.25 41.23 4.97
C TYR A 573 11.61 40.01 5.82
N ILE A 574 10.98 39.91 7.00
CA ILE A 574 10.81 38.66 7.72
C ILE A 574 9.61 37.92 7.13
N VAL A 575 9.82 36.69 6.68
CA VAL A 575 8.80 35.80 6.11
C VAL A 575 8.57 34.63 7.06
N PRO A 576 7.49 34.62 7.86
CA PRO A 576 7.26 33.58 8.85
C PRO A 576 6.52 32.38 8.25
N ILE A 577 7.03 31.17 8.48
CA ILE A 577 6.46 29.92 7.98
C ILE A 577 6.19 28.97 9.15
N ILE A 578 4.95 28.50 9.25
CA ILE A 578 4.55 27.45 10.19
C ILE A 578 4.56 26.11 9.47
N LEU A 579 5.22 25.11 10.05
CA LEU A 579 5.25 23.73 9.56
C LEU A 579 4.69 22.77 10.62
N LEU A 580 3.84 21.83 10.20
CA LEU A 580 3.27 20.78 11.06
C LEU A 580 3.38 19.41 10.40
N ASN A 581 3.58 18.38 11.22
CA ASN A 581 3.65 16.96 10.86
C ASN A 581 4.85 16.55 9.97
N PHE A 582 5.85 17.42 9.78
CA PHE A 582 7.09 17.04 9.09
C PHE A 582 7.97 16.08 9.93
N ASP A 583 7.67 15.94 11.23
CA ASP A 583 8.23 14.93 12.13
C ASP A 583 7.56 13.55 12.00
N LYS A 584 6.51 13.44 11.18
CA LYS A 584 5.80 12.18 10.95
C LYS A 584 6.30 11.48 9.70
N LYS A 585 6.12 10.17 9.68
CA LYS A 585 6.34 9.35 8.48
C LYS A 585 5.52 9.87 7.29
N ALA A 586 6.02 9.65 6.08
CA ALA A 586 5.41 9.99 4.79
C ALA A 586 3.95 9.50 4.69
N ASP A 587 3.68 8.26 5.11
CA ASP A 587 2.37 7.61 5.17
C ASP A 587 1.55 7.95 6.44
N GLY A 588 2.12 8.78 7.33
CA GLY A 588 1.46 9.29 8.52
C GLY A 588 0.52 10.46 8.23
N ALA A 589 0.45 11.42 9.17
CA ALA A 589 -0.40 12.60 9.01
C ALA A 589 0.01 13.45 7.79
N PRO A 590 -0.95 14.12 7.11
CA PRO A 590 -0.64 15.10 6.06
C PRO A 590 0.23 16.23 6.60
N LYS A 591 1.12 16.75 5.76
CA LYS A 591 2.09 17.80 6.12
C LYS A 591 1.46 19.15 5.85
N TYR A 592 1.60 20.11 6.76
CA TYR A 592 0.99 21.43 6.59
C TYR A 592 2.04 22.52 6.64
N CYS A 593 1.96 23.44 5.70
CA CYS A 593 2.78 24.64 5.63
C CYS A 593 1.86 25.86 5.54
N LYS A 594 2.03 26.83 6.45
CA LYS A 594 1.31 28.10 6.40
C LYS A 594 2.32 29.25 6.40
N ILE A 595 2.26 30.07 5.35
CA ILE A 595 3.09 31.26 5.21
C ILE A 595 2.30 32.45 5.76
N LEU A 596 2.78 33.06 6.83
CA LEU A 596 2.17 34.25 7.43
C LEU A 596 2.55 35.51 6.62
N PRO A 597 1.81 36.63 6.76
CA PRO A 597 2.16 37.89 6.14
C PRO A 597 3.62 38.29 6.43
N ALA A 598 4.37 38.61 5.38
CA ALA A 598 5.72 39.12 5.51
C ALA A 598 5.70 40.55 6.07
N PHE A 599 6.70 40.90 6.88
CA PHE A 599 6.77 42.22 7.52
C PHE A 599 8.21 42.71 7.67
N ARG A 600 8.40 44.03 7.81
CA ARG A 600 9.65 44.64 8.28
C ARG A 600 9.56 44.88 9.78
N ILE A 601 10.64 44.67 10.50
CA ILE A 601 10.68 44.84 11.95
C ILE A 601 10.41 46.29 12.32
N SER A 602 10.96 47.25 11.56
CA SER A 602 10.72 48.68 11.79
C SER A 602 9.26 49.10 11.65
N GLU A 603 8.46 48.35 10.90
CA GLU A 603 7.04 48.60 10.64
C GLU A 603 6.12 47.82 11.61
N HIS A 604 6.67 46.92 12.43
CA HIS A 604 5.86 46.07 13.30
C HIS A 604 5.34 46.82 14.55
N PRO A 605 4.05 46.74 14.90
CA PRO A 605 3.47 47.54 16.00
C PRO A 605 4.12 47.36 17.37
N SER A 606 4.70 46.19 17.64
CA SER A 606 5.38 45.89 18.90
C SER A 606 6.83 46.38 18.96
N PHE A 607 7.41 46.83 17.85
CA PHE A 607 8.80 47.28 17.80
C PHE A 607 8.92 48.72 18.32
N LYS A 608 9.77 48.92 19.35
CA LYS A 608 9.97 50.21 20.05
C LYS A 608 11.41 50.72 19.92
N GLY A 609 12.09 50.36 18.83
CA GLY A 609 13.50 50.71 18.60
C GLY A 609 14.48 49.58 18.94
N VAL A 610 15.71 49.73 18.42
CA VAL A 610 16.76 48.69 18.42
C VAL A 610 17.13 48.22 19.82
N ASP A 611 17.14 49.12 20.81
CA ASP A 611 17.46 48.79 22.20
C ASP A 611 16.45 47.80 22.84
N ASN A 612 15.24 47.72 22.29
CA ASN A 612 14.14 46.87 22.77
C ASN A 612 13.97 45.56 21.97
N ILE A 613 14.96 45.16 21.16
CA ILE A 613 14.86 43.97 20.30
C ILE A 613 14.52 42.68 21.06
N LYS A 614 15.02 42.51 22.29
CA LYS A 614 14.73 41.32 23.11
C LYS A 614 13.26 41.22 23.47
N ASP A 615 12.64 42.34 23.84
CA ASP A 615 11.21 42.39 24.15
C ASP A 615 10.38 42.16 22.89
N PHE A 616 10.76 42.78 21.77
CA PHE A 616 10.12 42.54 20.47
C PHE A 616 10.12 41.05 20.10
N VAL A 617 11.28 40.36 20.19
CA VAL A 617 11.39 38.94 19.85
C VAL A 617 10.57 38.05 20.78
N ARG A 618 10.50 38.38 22.07
CA ARG A 618 9.64 37.68 23.03
C ARG A 618 8.16 37.83 22.67
N ASP A 619 7.73 39.06 22.37
CA ASP A 619 6.33 39.35 22.07
C ASP A 619 5.92 38.72 20.73
N TYR A 620 6.79 38.79 19.71
CA TYR A 620 6.57 38.14 18.43
C TYR A 620 6.58 36.60 18.52
N HIS A 621 7.42 36.02 19.39
CA HIS A 621 7.39 34.59 19.67
C HIS A 621 6.03 34.13 20.21
N ILE A 622 5.42 34.90 21.12
CA ILE A 622 4.08 34.61 21.67
C ILE A 622 3.03 34.68 20.55
N GLU A 623 3.11 35.69 19.69
CA GLU A 623 2.22 35.84 18.54
C GLU A 623 2.33 34.64 17.58
N PHE A 624 3.54 34.32 17.13
CA PHE A 624 3.80 33.21 16.23
C PHE A 624 3.30 31.89 16.82
N LYS A 625 3.58 31.64 18.12
CA LYS A 625 3.09 30.46 18.84
C LYS A 625 1.56 30.40 18.91
N GLY A 626 0.90 31.54 19.05
CA GLY A 626 -0.55 31.66 18.95
C GLY A 626 -1.07 31.20 17.57
N GLU A 627 -0.42 31.61 16.49
CA GLU A 627 -0.76 31.17 15.12
C GLU A 627 -0.52 29.66 14.91
N VAL A 628 0.57 29.11 15.46
CA VAL A 628 0.81 27.65 15.42
C VAL A 628 -0.32 26.89 16.12
N LYS A 629 -0.78 27.37 17.28
CA LYS A 629 -1.89 26.74 18.02
C LYS A 629 -3.21 26.82 17.25
N LYS A 630 -3.52 27.98 16.66
CA LYS A 630 -4.71 28.15 15.79
C LYS A 630 -4.68 27.17 14.63
N LEU A 631 -3.53 27.02 13.96
CA LEU A 631 -3.40 26.09 12.83
C LEU A 631 -3.57 24.62 13.29
N LYS A 632 -2.99 24.23 14.42
CA LYS A 632 -3.21 22.89 15.01
C LYS A 632 -4.69 22.63 15.30
N GLU A 633 -5.40 23.61 15.85
CA GLU A 633 -6.83 23.53 16.14
C GLU A 633 -7.67 23.47 14.85
N GLN A 634 -7.32 24.27 13.85
CA GLN A 634 -7.95 24.27 12.52
C GLN A 634 -7.84 22.88 11.88
N ILE A 635 -6.64 22.28 11.84
CA ILE A 635 -6.43 20.95 11.26
C ILE A 635 -7.20 19.86 12.02
N LYS A 636 -7.21 19.91 13.37
CA LYS A 636 -8.04 19.01 14.19
C LYS A 636 -9.53 19.18 13.89
N SER A 637 -9.99 20.42 13.70
CA SER A 637 -11.37 20.73 13.42
C SER A 637 -11.78 20.37 11.98
N SER A 638 -10.90 20.48 10.99
CA SER A 638 -11.09 20.03 9.61
C SER A 638 -11.04 18.51 9.50
N GLY A 639 -10.26 17.84 10.35
CA GLY A 639 -10.33 16.39 10.54
C GLY A 639 -11.66 15.92 11.14
N ASN A 640 -12.36 16.79 11.89
CA ASN A 640 -13.68 16.53 12.49
C ASN A 640 -14.86 17.12 11.69
N LYS A 641 -14.65 18.14 10.85
CA LYS A 641 -15.59 18.64 9.84
C LYS A 641 -15.32 17.90 8.54
N LYS A 642 -15.88 16.69 8.41
CA LYS A 642 -16.11 16.14 7.08
C LYS A 642 -16.84 17.18 6.25
N MET A 643 -16.31 17.46 5.06
CA MET A 643 -16.89 18.31 4.03
C MET A 643 -18.39 18.02 3.85
N TYR A 644 -19.21 18.81 4.53
CA TYR A 644 -20.54 19.18 4.07
C TYR A 644 -20.39 20.60 3.55
N ALA A 645 -20.22 20.72 2.23
CA ALA A 645 -20.47 21.92 1.46
C ALA A 645 -20.45 21.50 -0.03
N ASP A 646 -21.67 21.39 -0.56
CA ASP A 646 -22.18 21.36 -1.93
C ASP A 646 -21.51 20.50 -3.02
#